data_AF-A0A9P0FHQ0-F1
#
_entry.id   AF-A0A9P0FHQ0-F1
#
_cell.length_a   1.000
_cell.length_b   1.000
_cell.length_c   1.000
_cell.angle_alpha   90.00
_cell.angle_beta   90.00
_cell.angle_gamma   90.00
#
_symmetry.space_group_name_H-M   'P 1'
#
loop_
_entity.id
_entity.type
_entity.pdbx_description
1 polymer ?
#
loop_
_entity_poly.entity_id
_entity_poly.type
_entity_poly.pdbx_seq_one_letter_code
_entity_poly.pdbx_strand_id
1 'polypeptide(L)'
;MSDYLKVGRRVDVSGKGVQGVIAFVGTTTFAPGKWIGLILDEAKGKNNGTIKGTSYFNCEENYGMFVRTTQVVALDENGKPMQMAPPEDPPASKIARSRQSISGTKPKPTTSRMSLASSRQSLAGSRQSLTGSRQSLSGSRTQLASPATDKPEGGSEHVSQIPKRASFVETGFVETLKPQFTPGHSITTTPTPITSVEDKINHLQLQQEIENRQQQIRDLGEKLESLKIKRQEDKERLKDYDKLKIQLEQMIEFKSKIMEAQASLQRELQRAKQEAKEAVEAKEQHADEVADLAEAVEMATLDKEMAEEKAETLQLELEVCKERLEEVTLDLEILKTEMQGKAGGAVAASNEESLNPFEIKQLQQQNARLRETLVRLRDLSAHDKHEYQKLLKDIDQKKSEITELGKTKEKLSARVEDMERQIADLQEQVDAALGAEEMVVLLGEQKLTLEEKVTQLQEEVAELEALQDMNDQLVESNAELEADLREELDLAQAATREAHRDRDAALETIADRENTIGKFRQLVQQLQEQSMNLQQRLEKESSKPVSALPEIIDFKKMFSETKAHTKAIDLELRRVDIQQLQQHIKYLSSYMPDSFMNRGGDHDAVLLLLLIPRLTYKTDILLSQIKDKFPAVEKVDRTAILKGHHVEQFTFRCRITYYIYALQTILHQYDYALNTCNTDALLKVGSSYPEMAAQEKIIDGFVELIKRDQLDENVPTEALEKCVGYFNTLFPVLLGPDTKVNQTLLLNDNVKTLLSASDGFNTDALVIRNLIETSNVGDIGLLAQHVIATVEQLHQQLKLVKRRLPPDMGLANIGLNKEVFENLYQSYQHSGKILRTLHDVVKSSIQTLTAGGESEKGLSQDKIKDIAINSSDKVYEQDDLGPVQSIKNSLSFVLTQISQVAQFLQDNEYEISTANKNEEKTIPPIQVRAESIKKELEQTKTLTSKLGNKESDIKELKKIVKEKQEQLTQMTIRKELAEKKLGNVNKDYELKIEMLQRKLEEAHNNYKKKEKEFEETLDHLQTDIDSLESEKGEMKEKLKLFSKKAQMEATISKSVSASSLSSSMQSSLGGPTLPAVVRDSPMLMQEINTLKKLFHQEKNERIKLQNEHYKKQLDSLAPLPSFKTNKDEVIDELFKEGAALKQEILLALAKPTFPPIYKLKPGNGPAAWHKHFVEEQQKILNLKQRADDFQSKVAAESVKRKFGGKIETDFTVFPTKEMAKALNESKPINIGFLKIPKSQLPPTEKPGIVNLELDFQNLQKILQTLAY
;
A
#
# COMPACT_ATOMS: atom_id res chain seq x y z
N MET A 1 15.10 -10.84 -18.79
CA MET A 1 16.58 -10.84 -18.93
C MET A 1 16.85 -10.71 -20.42
N SER A 2 17.61 -9.71 -20.87
CA SER A 2 17.72 -9.38 -22.30
C SER A 2 18.25 -10.53 -23.17
N ASP A 3 17.47 -10.96 -24.16
CA ASP A 3 17.82 -12.08 -25.04
C ASP A 3 18.98 -11.78 -26.01
N TYR A 4 19.32 -10.51 -26.23
CA TYR A 4 20.34 -10.05 -27.18
C TYR A 4 21.80 -10.19 -26.68
N LEU A 5 22.05 -10.53 -25.41
CA LEU A 5 23.41 -10.66 -24.84
C LEU A 5 23.75 -12.11 -24.45
N LYS A 6 23.77 -12.99 -25.44
CA LYS A 6 24.13 -14.41 -25.29
C LYS A 6 25.48 -14.70 -25.95
N VAL A 7 26.20 -15.68 -25.39
CA VAL A 7 27.44 -16.21 -25.97
C VAL A 7 27.16 -16.72 -27.39
N GLY A 8 28.09 -16.46 -28.32
CA GLY A 8 27.96 -16.76 -29.76
C GLY A 8 27.36 -15.63 -30.60
N ARG A 9 26.90 -14.51 -30.02
CA ARG A 9 26.40 -13.36 -30.80
C ARG A 9 27.53 -12.40 -31.20
N ARG A 10 27.46 -11.87 -32.43
CA ARG A 10 28.38 -10.86 -32.97
C ARG A 10 27.97 -9.46 -32.50
N VAL A 11 28.94 -8.63 -32.15
CA VAL A 11 28.74 -7.32 -31.51
C VAL A 11 29.84 -6.33 -31.93
N ASP A 12 29.53 -5.03 -31.88
CA ASP A 12 30.52 -3.95 -31.94
C ASP A 12 30.76 -3.34 -30.54
N VAL A 13 31.98 -2.83 -30.32
CA VAL A 13 32.38 -2.18 -29.08
C VAL A 13 32.29 -0.65 -29.21
N SER A 14 31.23 -0.09 -28.63
CA SER A 14 30.92 1.34 -28.66
C SER A 14 32.12 2.22 -28.31
N GLY A 15 32.46 3.15 -29.21
CA GLY A 15 33.57 4.09 -29.03
C GLY A 15 34.97 3.50 -29.25
N LYS A 16 35.10 2.26 -29.73
CA LYS A 16 36.38 1.66 -30.16
C LYS A 16 36.41 1.21 -31.62
N GLY A 17 35.25 0.95 -32.25
CA GLY A 17 35.18 0.52 -33.65
C GLY A 17 35.89 -0.80 -33.89
N VAL A 18 35.62 -1.79 -33.02
CA VAL A 18 36.15 -3.15 -33.12
C VAL A 18 35.02 -4.14 -32.89
N GLN A 19 34.82 -5.02 -33.86
CA GLN A 19 33.79 -6.05 -33.84
C GLN A 19 34.35 -7.37 -33.30
N GLY A 20 33.46 -8.20 -32.77
CA GLY A 20 33.80 -9.53 -32.27
C GLY A 20 32.59 -10.37 -31.89
N VAL A 21 32.85 -11.57 -31.39
CA VAL A 21 31.84 -12.51 -30.88
C VAL A 21 31.89 -12.55 -29.36
N ILE A 22 30.73 -12.51 -28.72
CA ILE A 22 30.61 -12.75 -27.27
C ILE A 22 31.04 -14.19 -26.96
N ALA A 23 32.13 -14.35 -26.21
CA ALA A 23 32.64 -15.64 -25.74
C ALA A 23 32.35 -15.90 -24.25
N PHE A 24 32.17 -14.84 -23.45
CA PHE A 24 31.88 -14.94 -22.02
C PHE A 24 30.87 -13.87 -21.57
N VAL A 25 29.95 -14.21 -20.67
CA VAL A 25 28.98 -13.27 -20.06
C VAL A 25 28.79 -13.66 -18.59
N GLY A 26 29.37 -12.92 -17.65
CA GLY A 26 29.37 -13.32 -16.23
C GLY A 26 30.10 -12.36 -15.31
N THR A 27 30.23 -12.74 -14.04
CA THR A 27 31.09 -12.05 -13.05
C THR A 27 32.55 -12.48 -13.23
N THR A 28 33.50 -11.66 -12.78
CA THR A 28 34.95 -11.90 -12.98
C THR A 28 35.75 -11.72 -11.70
N THR A 29 36.83 -12.49 -11.52
CA THR A 29 37.73 -12.39 -10.35
C THR A 29 38.59 -11.13 -10.33
N PHE A 30 38.76 -10.45 -11.47
CA PHE A 30 39.57 -9.24 -11.56
C PHE A 30 38.81 -7.94 -11.26
N ALA A 31 37.48 -7.93 -11.36
CA ALA A 31 36.62 -6.79 -11.06
C ALA A 31 35.15 -7.22 -10.80
N PRO A 32 34.44 -6.60 -9.85
CA PRO A 32 33.03 -6.88 -9.60
C PRO A 32 32.11 -6.38 -10.72
N GLY A 33 30.84 -6.82 -10.67
CA GLY A 33 29.82 -6.56 -11.68
C GLY A 33 29.78 -7.60 -12.80
N LYS A 34 28.81 -7.46 -13.72
CA LYS A 34 28.66 -8.33 -14.89
C LYS A 34 29.48 -7.79 -16.06
N TRP A 35 30.37 -8.62 -16.58
CA TRP A 35 31.27 -8.34 -17.70
C TRP A 35 30.93 -9.20 -18.91
N ILE A 36 31.28 -8.69 -20.08
CA ILE A 36 31.20 -9.38 -21.37
C ILE A 36 32.63 -9.55 -21.88
N GLY A 37 33.02 -10.81 -22.10
CA GLY A 37 34.27 -11.18 -22.75
C GLY A 37 34.02 -11.44 -24.24
N LEU A 38 34.81 -10.77 -25.08
CA LEU A 38 34.73 -10.80 -26.53
C LEU A 38 36.00 -11.42 -27.11
N ILE A 39 35.83 -12.27 -28.12
CA ILE A 39 36.87 -12.59 -29.09
C ILE A 39 36.66 -11.63 -30.26
N LEU A 40 37.60 -10.74 -30.50
CA LEU A 40 37.53 -9.80 -31.62
C LEU A 40 37.85 -10.48 -32.94
N ASP A 41 37.45 -9.86 -34.05
CA ASP A 41 37.78 -10.32 -35.39
C ASP A 41 39.18 -9.85 -35.85
N GLU A 42 39.83 -8.98 -35.06
CA GLU A 42 41.19 -8.44 -35.29
C GLU A 42 42.02 -8.41 -34.00
N ALA A 43 43.35 -8.40 -34.12
CA ALA A 43 44.34 -8.39 -33.03
C ALA A 43 44.42 -7.05 -32.22
N LYS A 44 43.28 -6.48 -31.85
CA LYS A 44 43.11 -5.21 -31.10
C LYS A 44 42.64 -5.41 -29.65
N GLY A 45 42.64 -6.66 -29.18
CA GLY A 45 42.35 -7.08 -27.82
C GLY A 45 43.46 -6.72 -26.82
N LYS A 46 43.35 -7.23 -25.59
CA LYS A 46 44.27 -6.97 -24.47
C LYS A 46 44.69 -8.23 -23.71
N ASN A 47 44.30 -9.41 -24.19
CA ASN A 47 44.57 -10.72 -23.62
C ASN A 47 44.23 -11.81 -24.65
N ASN A 48 44.39 -13.07 -24.27
CA ASN A 48 43.99 -14.27 -25.03
C ASN A 48 42.73 -14.94 -24.43
N GLY A 49 41.90 -14.19 -23.69
CA GLY A 49 40.80 -14.70 -22.87
C GLY A 49 41.20 -15.13 -21.45
N THR A 50 42.50 -15.07 -21.11
CA THR A 50 43.03 -15.30 -19.76
C THR A 50 43.49 -14.00 -19.11
N ILE A 51 43.10 -13.77 -17.85
CA ILE A 51 43.51 -12.59 -17.05
C ILE A 51 43.96 -13.06 -15.66
N LYS A 52 45.14 -12.60 -15.22
CA LYS A 52 45.77 -12.95 -13.91
C LYS A 52 45.77 -14.47 -13.63
N GLY A 53 46.04 -15.29 -14.65
CA GLY A 53 46.07 -16.75 -14.54
C GLY A 53 44.70 -17.44 -14.49
N THR A 54 43.58 -16.70 -14.48
CA THR A 54 42.23 -17.26 -14.65
C THR A 54 41.83 -17.18 -16.12
N SER A 55 41.53 -18.32 -16.75
CA SER A 55 41.04 -18.39 -18.13
C SER A 55 39.50 -18.38 -18.14
N TYR A 56 38.91 -17.54 -18.99
CA TYR A 56 37.46 -17.33 -19.09
C TYR A 56 36.88 -17.78 -20.44
N PHE A 57 37.69 -17.63 -21.48
CA PHE A 57 37.51 -18.13 -22.84
C PHE A 57 38.90 -18.28 -23.46
N ASN A 58 38.99 -18.89 -24.64
CA ASN A 58 40.26 -19.11 -25.33
C ASN A 58 40.25 -18.44 -26.71
N CYS A 59 41.30 -17.72 -27.06
CA CYS A 59 41.53 -17.10 -28.37
C CYS A 59 43.02 -16.80 -28.56
N GLU A 60 43.40 -16.33 -29.75
CA GLU A 60 44.80 -15.94 -30.02
C GLU A 60 45.24 -14.71 -29.21
N GLU A 61 46.55 -14.51 -29.10
CA GLU A 61 47.11 -13.43 -28.31
C GLU A 61 46.76 -12.06 -28.90
N ASN A 62 46.25 -11.16 -28.05
CA ASN A 62 45.66 -9.87 -28.42
C ASN A 62 44.33 -9.94 -29.21
N TYR A 63 43.57 -11.04 -29.14
CA TYR A 63 42.18 -11.07 -29.66
C TYR A 63 41.10 -10.97 -28.57
N GLY A 64 41.42 -11.25 -27.31
CA GLY A 64 40.47 -11.19 -26.20
C GLY A 64 40.29 -9.78 -25.61
N MET A 65 39.05 -9.33 -25.40
CA MET A 65 38.74 -8.07 -24.71
C MET A 65 37.58 -8.24 -23.71
N PHE A 66 37.67 -7.59 -22.54
CA PHE A 66 36.57 -7.49 -21.58
C PHE A 66 35.98 -6.08 -21.56
N VAL A 67 34.66 -5.99 -21.54
CA VAL A 67 33.88 -4.74 -21.57
C VAL A 67 32.63 -4.86 -20.69
N ARG A 68 32.01 -3.72 -20.33
CA ARG A 68 30.71 -3.71 -19.63
C ARG A 68 29.56 -3.80 -20.62
N THR A 69 28.41 -4.30 -20.16
CA THR A 69 27.17 -4.44 -20.93
C THR A 69 26.78 -3.20 -21.75
N THR A 70 26.96 -1.99 -21.20
CA THR A 70 26.63 -0.71 -21.86
C THR A 70 27.60 -0.28 -22.97
N GLN A 71 28.66 -1.06 -23.21
CA GLN A 71 29.71 -0.78 -24.21
C GLN A 71 29.63 -1.73 -25.42
N VAL A 72 28.51 -2.44 -25.57
CA VAL A 72 28.34 -3.55 -26.53
C VAL A 72 27.03 -3.35 -27.28
N VAL A 73 27.10 -3.26 -28.61
CA VAL A 73 25.93 -3.15 -29.50
C VAL A 73 25.80 -4.44 -30.31
N ALA A 74 24.60 -5.02 -30.34
CA ALA A 74 24.32 -6.23 -31.11
C ALA A 74 24.42 -5.95 -32.62
N LEU A 75 25.04 -6.89 -33.36
CA LEU A 75 25.08 -6.86 -34.82
C LEU A 75 24.12 -7.89 -35.40
N ASP A 76 23.54 -7.59 -36.56
CA ASP A 76 22.78 -8.55 -37.37
C ASP A 76 23.72 -9.52 -38.11
N GLU A 77 23.15 -10.49 -38.84
CA GLU A 77 23.93 -11.47 -39.62
C GLU A 77 24.67 -10.83 -40.81
N ASN A 78 24.35 -9.58 -41.16
CA ASN A 78 25.03 -8.77 -42.18
C ASN A 78 26.09 -7.81 -41.59
N GLY A 79 26.37 -7.87 -40.28
CA GLY A 79 27.38 -7.05 -39.61
C GLY A 79 26.97 -5.59 -39.34
N LYS A 80 25.68 -5.25 -39.46
CA LYS A 80 25.15 -3.91 -39.15
C LYS A 80 24.71 -3.82 -37.68
N PRO A 81 24.89 -2.66 -37.02
CA PRO A 81 24.27 -2.40 -35.71
C PRO A 81 22.75 -2.62 -35.75
N MET A 82 22.23 -3.44 -34.84
CA MET A 82 20.80 -3.55 -34.58
C MET A 82 20.31 -2.27 -33.90
N GLN A 83 19.98 -1.28 -34.72
CA GLN A 83 19.36 -0.04 -34.27
C GLN A 83 17.92 -0.36 -33.82
N MET A 84 17.59 -0.05 -32.57
CA MET A 84 16.22 -0.17 -32.08
C MET A 84 15.35 0.88 -32.76
N ALA A 85 14.38 0.44 -33.56
CA ALA A 85 13.33 1.31 -34.07
C ALA A 85 12.24 1.49 -33.00
N PRO A 86 11.85 2.73 -32.65
CA PRO A 86 10.48 3.03 -32.23
C PRO A 86 9.50 2.73 -33.39
N PRO A 87 8.19 2.56 -33.13
CA PRO A 87 7.19 2.56 -34.20
C PRO A 87 7.17 3.90 -34.95
N GLU A 88 6.73 3.86 -36.21
CA GLU A 88 6.71 5.01 -37.13
C GLU A 88 5.43 5.86 -36.99
N ASP A 89 5.57 7.18 -37.16
CA ASP A 89 4.46 8.09 -37.46
C ASP A 89 4.42 8.47 -38.96
N PRO A 90 3.23 8.70 -39.54
CA PRO A 90 3.06 9.30 -40.86
C PRO A 90 3.41 10.80 -40.89
N PRO A 91 3.53 11.45 -42.08
CA PRO A 91 4.68 12.32 -42.31
C PRO A 91 4.44 13.84 -42.42
N ALA A 92 5.57 14.57 -42.38
CA ALA A 92 5.89 15.83 -43.10
C ALA A 92 6.33 17.03 -42.21
N SER A 93 7.64 17.09 -41.91
CA SER A 93 8.28 18.22 -41.21
C SER A 93 8.71 19.37 -42.14
N LYS A 94 8.60 20.62 -41.64
CA LYS A 94 9.29 21.86 -42.07
C LYS A 94 9.31 22.83 -40.87
N ILE A 95 10.37 23.53 -40.48
CA ILE A 95 11.74 23.74 -40.99
C ILE A 95 12.76 23.85 -39.82
N ALA A 96 14.01 23.46 -40.07
CA ALA A 96 15.12 23.44 -39.10
C ALA A 96 15.80 24.81 -38.81
N ARG A 97 16.76 24.82 -37.85
CA ARG A 97 17.85 25.80 -37.50
C ARG A 97 17.74 26.36 -36.06
N SER A 98 18.81 26.74 -35.33
CA SER A 98 20.25 26.40 -35.41
C SER A 98 21.06 26.92 -34.19
N ARG A 99 22.11 26.18 -33.78
CA ARG A 99 23.44 26.63 -33.26
C ARG A 99 23.63 27.28 -31.85
N GLN A 100 24.69 26.76 -31.20
CA GLN A 100 25.80 27.46 -30.48
C GLN A 100 25.67 27.99 -29.04
N SER A 101 26.09 27.14 -28.09
CA SER A 101 27.26 27.32 -27.18
C SER A 101 27.53 28.65 -26.45
N ILE A 102 27.73 28.58 -25.11
CA ILE A 102 28.98 28.95 -24.38
C ILE A 102 28.87 28.54 -22.88
N SER A 103 29.99 28.59 -22.13
CA SER A 103 30.17 28.27 -20.69
C SER A 103 29.33 29.11 -19.70
N GLY A 104 29.09 28.71 -18.44
CA GLY A 104 29.51 27.50 -17.70
C GLY A 104 29.57 27.70 -16.16
N THR A 105 30.31 26.81 -15.46
CA THR A 105 30.71 26.82 -14.02
C THR A 105 29.69 26.55 -12.89
N LYS A 106 30.12 25.67 -11.96
CA LYS A 106 29.57 25.26 -10.63
C LYS A 106 30.00 26.28 -9.52
N PRO A 107 29.51 26.34 -8.24
CA PRO A 107 29.26 25.27 -7.23
C PRO A 107 27.85 25.29 -6.54
N LYS A 108 27.26 24.18 -6.05
CA LYS A 108 27.43 23.35 -4.81
C LYS A 108 26.82 23.92 -3.47
N PRO A 109 26.39 23.08 -2.49
CA PRO A 109 25.18 23.35 -1.68
C PRO A 109 25.27 23.12 -0.13
N THR A 110 24.17 23.43 0.59
CA THR A 110 23.87 23.09 2.02
C THR A 110 22.34 23.07 2.25
N THR A 111 21.64 21.95 2.54
CA THR A 111 21.44 21.17 3.81
C THR A 111 20.24 21.59 4.69
N SER A 112 19.74 20.60 5.45
CA SER A 112 18.94 20.67 6.71
C SER A 112 17.40 20.85 6.67
N ARG A 113 16.73 19.72 6.89
CA ARG A 113 15.58 19.48 7.78
C ARG A 113 15.20 20.62 8.76
N MET A 114 13.90 20.78 9.03
CA MET A 114 13.33 20.49 10.36
C MET A 114 11.79 20.36 10.31
N SER A 115 11.21 19.65 11.28
CA SER A 115 9.77 19.54 11.52
C SER A 115 9.36 20.35 12.76
N LEU A 116 8.08 20.71 12.83
CA LEU A 116 7.44 21.24 14.04
C LEU A 116 6.05 20.62 14.22
N ALA A 117 5.74 20.20 15.44
CA ALA A 117 4.44 19.69 15.81
C ALA A 117 4.09 20.11 17.26
N SER A 118 2.94 20.76 17.40
CA SER A 118 2.22 20.95 18.66
C SER A 118 0.72 21.11 18.30
N SER A 119 -0.26 20.90 19.17
CA SER A 119 -0.23 20.68 20.63
C SER A 119 -1.38 19.75 21.02
N ARG A 120 -1.28 19.07 22.19
CA ARG A 120 -2.41 18.87 23.14
C ARG A 120 -1.96 18.13 24.40
N GLN A 121 -2.14 18.78 25.56
CA GLN A 121 -2.24 18.15 26.88
C GLN A 121 -3.28 18.91 27.71
N SER A 122 -3.93 18.21 28.63
CA SER A 122 -4.99 18.72 29.53
C SER A 122 -4.51 18.79 30.99
N LEU A 123 -5.38 19.25 31.89
CA LEU A 123 -5.04 19.87 33.17
C LEU A 123 -5.01 18.94 34.41
N ALA A 124 -4.36 19.47 35.45
CA ALA A 124 -4.48 19.17 36.89
C ALA A 124 -3.80 17.89 37.46
N GLY A 125 -3.29 17.91 38.71
CA GLY A 125 -3.08 19.08 39.57
C GLY A 125 -2.83 18.79 41.07
N SER A 126 -1.77 19.36 41.65
CA SER A 126 -1.49 19.48 43.10
C SER A 126 -0.18 20.25 43.34
N ARG A 127 0.09 20.93 44.47
CA ARG A 127 -0.76 21.60 45.49
C ARG A 127 0.18 22.47 46.37
N GLN A 128 -0.34 23.53 47.02
CA GLN A 128 0.32 24.38 48.05
C GLN A 128 1.48 25.29 47.55
N SER A 129 1.64 26.61 47.85
CA SER A 129 1.31 27.53 48.98
C SER A 129 2.32 27.46 50.14
N LEU A 130 2.81 28.50 50.85
CA LEU A 130 2.38 29.87 51.23
C LEU A 130 3.65 30.76 51.47
N THR A 131 3.72 32.10 51.73
CA THR A 131 2.88 33.32 51.60
C THR A 131 3.71 34.59 51.86
N GLY A 132 3.40 35.72 51.18
CA GLY A 132 3.68 37.10 51.65
C GLY A 132 5.05 37.68 51.26
N SER A 133 5.24 39.00 51.14
CA SER A 133 4.42 40.20 51.46
C SER A 133 4.94 41.38 50.60
N ARG A 134 4.33 42.57 50.39
CA ARG A 134 3.14 43.35 50.87
C ARG A 134 2.92 44.50 49.82
N GLN A 135 1.96 45.45 49.81
CA GLN A 135 0.91 45.94 50.72
C GLN A 135 -0.24 46.66 49.92
N SER A 136 -0.96 47.55 50.60
CA SER A 136 -1.86 48.67 50.22
C SER A 136 -1.53 49.52 48.95
N LEU A 137 -2.48 50.22 48.27
CA LEU A 137 -3.95 50.35 48.42
C LEU A 137 -4.61 51.00 47.15
N SER A 138 -5.92 50.76 46.96
CA SER A 138 -6.97 51.57 46.28
C SER A 138 -6.68 52.69 45.24
N GLY A 139 -7.47 52.72 44.15
CA GLY A 139 -8.11 53.97 43.68
C GLY A 139 -8.22 54.21 42.16
N SER A 140 -9.42 54.63 41.71
CA SER A 140 -9.90 55.09 40.38
C SER A 140 -8.87 55.61 39.34
N ARG A 141 -9.03 55.46 38.01
CA ARG A 141 -10.19 55.37 37.08
C ARG A 141 -10.82 56.72 36.63
N THR A 142 -10.27 57.27 35.54
CA THR A 142 -10.93 58.03 34.43
C THR A 142 -11.45 59.48 34.61
N GLN A 143 -11.69 60.11 33.43
CA GLN A 143 -12.43 61.36 33.11
C GLN A 143 -11.57 62.65 33.00
N LEU A 144 -11.85 63.63 32.12
CA LEU A 144 -13.01 63.91 31.23
C LEU A 144 -12.63 64.39 29.79
N ALA A 145 -13.58 64.24 28.86
CA ALA A 145 -14.01 65.10 27.74
C ALA A 145 -13.05 65.75 26.68
N SER A 146 -13.49 65.65 25.42
CA SER A 146 -13.20 66.51 24.24
C SER A 146 -14.10 67.79 24.25
N PRO A 147 -14.18 68.72 23.24
CA PRO A 147 -13.84 68.62 21.80
C PRO A 147 -13.20 69.89 21.14
N ALA A 148 -13.21 69.93 19.79
CA ALA A 148 -12.98 71.09 18.88
C ALA A 148 -11.55 71.67 18.80
N THR A 149 -11.11 72.36 17.73
CA THR A 149 -10.98 72.12 16.26
C THR A 149 -10.26 73.35 15.66
N ASP A 150 -9.66 73.17 14.47
CA ASP A 150 -9.28 74.20 13.47
C ASP A 150 -7.87 74.89 13.42
N LYS A 151 -7.56 75.33 12.19
CA LYS A 151 -6.38 76.04 11.62
C LYS A 151 -6.79 77.51 11.25
N PRO A 152 -5.96 78.42 10.65
CA PRO A 152 -4.54 78.41 10.19
C PRO A 152 -3.72 79.59 10.84
N GLU A 153 -2.63 80.23 10.37
CA GLU A 153 -1.71 80.21 9.19
C GLU A 153 -0.24 79.92 9.65
N GLY A 154 0.92 80.37 9.13
CA GLY A 154 1.38 81.31 8.05
C GLY A 154 1.55 82.78 8.51
N GLY A 155 2.47 83.60 7.95
CA GLY A 155 3.59 83.34 7.01
C GLY A 155 4.49 84.58 6.76
N SER A 156 5.58 84.45 5.98
CA SER A 156 6.59 85.50 5.59
C SER A 156 7.51 86.02 6.73
N GLU A 157 8.75 86.55 6.58
CA GLU A 157 9.80 86.65 5.52
C GLU A 157 11.10 87.23 6.21
N HIS A 158 12.36 87.37 5.72
CA HIS A 158 13.18 86.94 4.54
C HIS A 158 14.69 87.31 4.80
N VAL A 159 15.54 87.40 3.76
CA VAL A 159 16.93 87.95 3.68
C VAL A 159 18.06 87.03 4.21
N SER A 160 19.33 87.34 3.84
CA SER A 160 20.46 86.38 3.78
C SER A 160 21.85 86.98 4.09
N GLN A 161 22.86 86.09 4.22
CA GLN A 161 24.33 86.27 4.13
C GLN A 161 25.20 86.35 5.42
N ILE A 162 26.49 86.00 5.21
CA ILE A 162 27.62 85.62 6.11
C ILE A 162 28.52 86.86 6.43
N PRO A 163 29.64 86.87 7.26
CA PRO A 163 30.54 85.76 7.69
C PRO A 163 31.27 85.82 9.10
N LYS A 164 32.10 84.78 9.39
CA LYS A 164 33.41 84.75 10.17
C LYS A 164 33.53 84.75 11.74
N ARG A 165 34.05 83.61 12.26
CA ARG A 165 35.33 83.41 13.05
C ARG A 165 35.51 83.77 14.56
N ALA A 166 35.30 82.77 15.43
CA ALA A 166 36.14 82.19 16.54
C ALA A 166 37.15 82.98 17.44
N SER A 167 37.17 82.63 18.74
CA SER A 167 38.30 82.69 19.72
C SER A 167 38.00 81.82 20.98
N PHE A 168 38.84 80.84 21.39
CA PHE A 168 39.90 80.88 22.47
C PHE A 168 39.30 80.62 23.90
N VAL A 169 39.95 80.15 25.00
CA VAL A 169 41.36 80.09 25.52
C VAL A 169 41.57 78.89 26.51
N GLU A 170 42.84 78.46 26.74
CA GLU A 170 43.55 77.96 27.98
C GLU A 170 42.93 77.05 29.08
N THR A 171 43.66 76.17 29.81
CA THR A 171 45.12 75.82 30.00
C THR A 171 45.34 74.27 29.92
N GLY A 172 46.48 73.59 30.19
CA GLY A 172 47.92 73.91 30.40
C GLY A 172 48.66 72.89 31.33
N PHE A 173 49.99 72.69 31.15
CA PHE A 173 50.93 71.88 32.00
C PHE A 173 50.71 70.32 31.99
N VAL A 174 51.63 69.40 32.38
CA VAL A 174 53.00 69.42 32.96
C VAL A 174 53.94 68.34 32.30
N GLU A 175 55.25 68.52 32.45
CA GLU A 175 56.44 67.63 32.29
C GLU A 175 56.50 66.39 33.22
N THR A 176 57.25 65.27 33.01
CA THR A 176 58.59 64.94 32.43
C THR A 176 58.56 63.48 31.85
N LEU A 177 59.45 62.96 30.98
CA LEU A 177 60.92 62.78 31.01
C LEU A 177 61.54 62.66 29.57
N LYS A 178 62.88 62.69 29.46
CA LYS A 178 63.72 62.67 28.24
C LYS A 178 64.71 61.47 28.26
N PRO A 179 65.48 61.10 27.19
CA PRO A 179 66.04 61.88 26.07
C PRO A 179 65.53 61.46 24.65
N GLN A 180 65.62 62.23 23.56
CA GLN A 180 66.59 63.22 23.05
C GLN A 180 67.80 62.62 22.28
N PHE A 181 67.69 62.59 20.95
CA PHE A 181 68.83 62.51 20.01
C PHE A 181 68.50 63.24 18.70
N THR A 182 69.43 64.04 18.17
CA THR A 182 69.30 64.71 16.86
C THR A 182 70.71 65.07 16.35
N PRO A 183 71.32 64.27 15.45
CA PRO A 183 72.61 64.60 14.86
C PRO A 183 72.47 65.58 13.69
N GLY A 184 73.34 66.59 13.62
CA GLY A 184 73.39 67.51 12.49
C GLY A 184 74.76 68.19 12.36
N HIS A 185 75.45 67.89 11.24
CA HIS A 185 76.66 68.54 10.74
C HIS A 185 77.95 68.44 11.60
N SER A 186 78.83 67.53 11.18
CA SER A 186 80.28 67.66 11.29
C SER A 186 80.86 68.12 9.93
N ILE A 187 82.20 68.07 9.74
CA ILE A 187 82.99 68.65 8.62
C ILE A 187 83.27 70.15 8.88
N THR A 188 84.51 70.60 9.10
CA THR A 188 85.64 70.52 8.14
C THR A 188 87.03 70.58 8.82
N THR A 189 88.04 69.88 8.24
CA THR A 189 89.51 70.21 8.22
C THR A 189 90.31 70.34 9.56
N THR A 190 91.55 69.86 9.75
CA THR A 190 92.63 69.18 8.94
C THR A 190 93.40 68.15 9.85
N PRO A 191 94.56 67.53 9.48
CA PRO A 191 94.69 66.41 8.55
C PRO A 191 95.50 65.19 9.09
N THR A 192 95.52 64.09 8.32
CA THR A 192 96.31 62.84 8.52
C THR A 192 95.86 61.96 9.71
N PRO A 193 95.92 60.62 9.60
CA PRO A 193 97.19 59.88 9.66
C PRO A 193 97.31 58.73 8.62
N ILE A 194 98.34 57.89 8.80
CA ILE A 194 98.43 56.52 8.27
C ILE A 194 97.43 55.64 9.04
N THR A 195 96.42 55.02 8.40
CA THR A 195 95.78 53.75 8.84
C THR A 195 94.76 53.19 7.84
N SER A 196 94.69 51.85 7.78
CA SER A 196 93.67 50.90 7.24
C SER A 196 92.88 51.15 5.93
N VAL A 197 92.37 50.03 5.39
CA VAL A 197 91.56 49.89 4.17
C VAL A 197 90.07 49.71 4.49
N GLU A 198 89.72 49.38 5.73
CA GLU A 198 88.39 48.89 6.13
C GLU A 198 87.27 49.94 6.04
N ASP A 199 87.57 51.22 6.31
CA ASP A 199 86.55 52.29 6.37
C ASP A 199 85.82 52.54 5.05
N LYS A 200 86.47 52.28 3.91
CA LYS A 200 85.82 52.38 2.58
C LYS A 200 84.78 51.29 2.34
N ILE A 201 84.92 50.14 2.98
CA ILE A 201 83.95 49.03 2.89
C ILE A 201 82.75 49.35 3.79
N ASN A 202 83.03 49.77 5.03
CA ASN A 202 82.00 50.14 6.02
C ASN A 202 81.06 51.24 5.51
N HIS A 203 81.59 52.30 4.87
CA HIS A 203 80.75 53.38 4.34
C HIS A 203 79.85 52.93 3.18
N LEU A 204 80.30 51.97 2.36
CA LEU A 204 79.51 51.43 1.25
C LEU A 204 78.39 50.50 1.74
N GLN A 205 78.69 49.66 2.73
CA GLN A 205 77.69 48.79 3.37
C GLN A 205 76.62 49.59 4.13
N LEU A 206 77.01 50.63 4.87
CA LEU A 206 76.05 51.48 5.59
C LEU A 206 75.10 52.22 4.63
N GLN A 207 75.60 52.64 3.46
CA GLN A 207 74.78 53.27 2.43
C GLN A 207 73.77 52.27 1.82
N GLN A 208 74.20 51.03 1.53
CA GLN A 208 73.28 49.96 1.11
C GLN A 208 72.24 49.60 2.18
N GLU A 209 72.63 49.58 3.47
CA GLU A 209 71.67 49.24 4.54
C GLU A 209 70.60 50.34 4.73
N ILE A 210 70.99 51.62 4.61
CA ILE A 210 70.05 52.75 4.61
C ILE A 210 69.08 52.64 3.43
N GLU A 211 69.57 52.35 2.23
CA GLU A 211 68.76 52.22 1.03
C GLU A 211 67.78 51.04 1.11
N ASN A 212 68.23 49.90 1.68
CA ASN A 212 67.41 48.71 1.92
C ASN A 212 66.36 48.93 3.04
N ARG A 213 66.69 49.68 4.10
CA ARG A 213 65.70 50.10 5.12
C ARG A 213 64.68 51.09 4.54
N GLN A 214 65.09 52.00 3.65
CA GLN A 214 64.14 52.85 2.91
C GLN A 214 63.24 52.03 1.98
N GLN A 215 63.76 50.97 1.35
CA GLN A 215 62.95 50.02 0.57
C GLN A 215 61.88 49.36 1.47
N GLN A 216 62.26 48.82 2.63
CA GLN A 216 61.29 48.26 3.58
C GLN A 216 60.25 49.28 4.06
N ILE A 217 60.62 50.55 4.26
CA ILE A 217 59.66 51.61 4.62
C ILE A 217 58.68 51.90 3.48
N ARG A 218 59.12 51.83 2.21
CA ARG A 218 58.23 51.91 1.03
C ARG A 218 57.28 50.71 0.97
N ASP A 219 57.81 49.49 1.02
CA ASP A 219 57.03 48.24 1.00
C ASP A 219 56.00 48.16 2.16
N LEU A 220 56.37 48.63 3.35
CA LEU A 220 55.47 48.71 4.51
C LEU A 220 54.43 49.83 4.35
N GLY A 221 54.78 50.95 3.70
CA GLY A 221 53.84 51.99 3.30
C GLY A 221 52.78 51.47 2.34
N GLU A 222 53.18 50.77 1.28
CA GLU A 222 52.27 50.15 0.31
C GLU A 222 51.38 49.06 0.94
N LYS A 223 51.93 48.27 1.87
CA LYS A 223 51.13 47.33 2.68
C LYS A 223 50.14 48.04 3.61
N LEU A 224 50.50 49.18 4.18
CA LEU A 224 49.61 49.96 5.04
C LEU A 224 48.50 50.65 4.21
N GLU A 225 48.81 51.13 3.00
CA GLU A 225 47.83 51.74 2.11
C GLU A 225 46.86 50.71 1.52
N SER A 226 47.35 49.54 1.08
CA SER A 226 46.49 48.43 0.66
C SER A 226 45.64 47.87 1.81
N LEU A 227 46.14 47.86 3.06
CA LEU A 227 45.33 47.55 4.24
C LEU A 227 44.28 48.63 4.55
N LYS A 228 44.56 49.93 4.34
CA LYS A 228 43.53 50.99 4.42
C LYS A 228 42.44 50.79 3.36
N ILE A 229 42.82 50.55 2.10
CA ILE A 229 41.90 50.31 1.00
C ILE A 229 41.00 49.11 1.32
N LYS A 230 41.58 47.97 1.71
CA LYS A 230 40.81 46.79 2.09
C LYS A 230 39.88 47.04 3.29
N ARG A 231 40.32 47.80 4.29
CA ARG A 231 39.50 48.19 5.45
C ARG A 231 38.38 49.18 5.09
N GLN A 232 38.54 49.95 4.01
CA GLN A 232 37.50 50.80 3.44
C GLN A 232 36.51 49.98 2.60
N GLU A 233 36.97 49.03 1.78
CA GLU A 233 36.11 48.06 1.08
C GLU A 233 35.26 47.24 2.05
N ASP A 234 35.86 46.69 3.11
CA ASP A 234 35.14 45.88 4.09
C ASP A 234 34.12 46.72 4.89
N LYS A 235 34.40 48.02 5.09
CA LYS A 235 33.46 48.99 5.65
C LYS A 235 32.32 49.34 4.66
N GLU A 236 32.55 49.25 3.36
CA GLU A 236 31.53 49.44 2.32
C GLU A 236 30.65 48.19 2.20
N ARG A 237 31.26 46.99 2.14
CA ARG A 237 30.56 45.69 2.23
C ARG A 237 29.67 45.60 3.46
N LEU A 238 30.12 46.10 4.62
CA LEU A 238 29.32 46.11 5.84
C LEU A 238 28.07 47.00 5.72
N LYS A 239 28.18 48.19 5.11
CA LYS A 239 27.00 49.03 4.82
C LYS A 239 26.03 48.35 3.86
N ASP A 240 26.53 47.65 2.84
CA ASP A 240 25.68 46.95 1.88
C ASP A 240 25.00 45.74 2.52
N TYR A 241 25.67 45.05 3.45
CA TYR A 241 25.06 44.03 4.30
C TYR A 241 23.97 44.61 5.21
N ASP A 242 24.20 45.78 5.83
CA ASP A 242 23.18 46.47 6.63
C ASP A 242 21.96 46.91 5.79
N LYS A 243 22.17 47.41 4.55
CA LYS A 243 21.06 47.68 3.60
C LYS A 243 20.28 46.40 3.30
N LEU A 244 20.96 45.29 3.01
CA LEU A 244 20.34 44.01 2.68
C LEU A 244 19.55 43.44 3.88
N LYS A 245 20.07 43.64 5.10
CA LYS A 245 19.39 43.30 6.35
C LYS A 245 18.11 44.13 6.56
N ILE A 246 18.16 45.44 6.31
CA ILE A 246 16.97 46.31 6.38
C ILE A 246 15.92 45.89 5.34
N GLN A 247 16.33 45.56 4.12
CA GLN A 247 15.44 45.03 3.09
C GLN A 247 14.81 43.69 3.50
N LEU A 248 15.60 42.79 4.12
CA LEU A 248 15.09 41.52 4.63
C LEU A 248 14.09 41.72 5.78
N GLU A 249 14.35 42.66 6.70
CA GLU A 249 13.44 43.01 7.80
C GLU A 249 12.12 43.61 7.27
N GLN A 250 12.19 44.49 6.27
CA GLN A 250 11.00 45.02 5.57
C GLN A 250 10.20 43.91 4.86
N MET A 251 10.87 42.97 4.19
CA MET A 251 10.21 41.83 3.54
C MET A 251 9.58 40.86 4.56
N ILE A 252 10.18 40.69 5.75
CA ILE A 252 9.59 39.93 6.86
C ILE A 252 8.35 40.64 7.41
N GLU A 253 8.38 41.96 7.60
CA GLU A 253 7.22 42.74 8.05
C GLU A 253 6.08 42.71 7.01
N PHE A 254 6.40 42.83 5.72
CA PHE A 254 5.45 42.71 4.62
C PHE A 254 4.83 41.31 4.56
N LYS A 255 5.64 40.25 4.72
CA LYS A 255 5.16 38.87 4.85
C LYS A 255 4.25 38.70 6.07
N SER A 256 4.57 39.31 7.21
CA SER A 256 3.72 39.27 8.41
C SER A 256 2.34 39.89 8.14
N LYS A 257 2.31 41.06 7.50
CA LYS A 257 1.07 41.75 7.12
C LYS A 257 0.24 40.95 6.11
N ILE A 258 0.89 40.29 5.14
CA ILE A 258 0.20 39.37 4.22
C ILE A 258 -0.37 38.14 4.96
N MET A 259 0.38 37.55 5.90
CA MET A 259 -0.10 36.41 6.69
C MET A 259 -1.27 36.79 7.62
N GLU A 260 -1.27 37.99 8.21
CA GLU A 260 -2.40 38.49 9.00
C GLU A 260 -3.63 38.77 8.13
N ALA A 261 -3.46 39.39 6.95
CA ALA A 261 -4.54 39.61 5.99
C ALA A 261 -5.10 38.28 5.43
N GLN A 262 -4.24 37.30 5.17
CA GLN A 262 -4.66 35.94 4.78
C GLN A 262 -5.46 35.28 5.91
N ALA A 263 -5.04 35.45 7.17
CA ALA A 263 -5.73 34.89 8.33
C ALA A 263 -7.08 35.59 8.64
N SER A 264 -7.24 36.89 8.37
CA SER A 264 -8.55 37.55 8.46
C SER A 264 -9.47 37.09 7.33
N LEU A 265 -8.99 37.10 6.08
CA LEU A 265 -9.75 36.65 4.92
C LEU A 265 -10.20 35.18 5.05
N GLN A 266 -9.36 34.32 5.63
CA GLN A 266 -9.70 32.92 5.89
C GLN A 266 -10.80 32.76 6.96
N ARG A 267 -10.86 33.65 7.98
CA ARG A 267 -11.96 33.66 8.96
C ARG A 267 -13.26 34.19 8.36
N GLU A 268 -13.20 35.23 7.54
CA GLU A 268 -14.36 35.78 6.84
C GLU A 268 -14.93 34.76 5.84
N LEU A 269 -14.06 34.10 5.06
CA LEU A 269 -14.42 33.01 4.17
C LEU A 269 -14.98 31.79 4.94
N GLN A 270 -14.56 31.55 6.18
CA GLN A 270 -15.14 30.50 7.04
C GLN A 270 -16.50 30.91 7.60
N ARG A 271 -16.70 32.17 7.99
CA ARG A 271 -18.02 32.70 8.42
C ARG A 271 -19.02 32.68 7.25
N ALA A 272 -18.63 33.21 6.09
CA ALA A 272 -19.47 33.19 4.89
C ALA A 272 -19.83 31.77 4.44
N LYS A 273 -18.95 30.77 4.65
CA LYS A 273 -19.28 29.36 4.42
C LYS A 273 -20.23 28.77 5.46
N GLN A 274 -20.23 29.26 6.69
CA GLN A 274 -21.19 28.84 7.71
C GLN A 274 -22.58 29.44 7.41
N GLU A 275 -22.63 30.74 7.14
CA GLU A 275 -23.87 31.46 6.75
C GLU A 275 -24.47 30.89 5.45
N ALA A 276 -23.63 30.58 4.45
CA ALA A 276 -24.08 29.91 3.23
C ALA A 276 -24.56 28.46 3.47
N LYS A 277 -24.01 27.75 4.46
CA LYS A 277 -24.48 26.40 4.82
C LYS A 277 -25.84 26.46 5.53
N GLU A 278 -26.02 27.39 6.45
CA GLU A 278 -27.29 27.61 7.15
C GLU A 278 -28.39 28.08 6.17
N ALA A 279 -28.04 28.91 5.19
CA ALA A 279 -28.95 29.28 4.09
C ALA A 279 -29.28 28.12 3.14
N VAL A 280 -28.36 27.18 2.91
CA VAL A 280 -28.63 25.96 2.13
C VAL A 280 -29.52 24.99 2.91
N GLU A 281 -29.28 24.76 4.21
CA GLU A 281 -30.13 23.90 5.04
C GLU A 281 -31.56 24.45 5.18
N ALA A 282 -31.73 25.79 5.23
CA ALA A 282 -33.04 26.43 5.14
C ALA A 282 -33.68 26.32 3.75
N LYS A 283 -32.89 26.33 2.66
CA LYS A 283 -33.42 26.06 1.31
C LYS A 283 -33.79 24.59 1.12
N GLU A 284 -33.06 23.65 1.70
CA GLU A 284 -33.36 22.23 1.65
C GLU A 284 -34.68 21.93 2.37
N GLN A 285 -34.91 22.49 3.56
CA GLN A 285 -36.21 22.37 4.25
C GLN A 285 -37.38 22.92 3.43
N HIS A 286 -37.24 24.10 2.81
CA HIS A 286 -38.27 24.61 1.89
C HIS A 286 -38.37 23.83 0.57
N ALA A 287 -37.31 23.16 0.12
CA ALA A 287 -37.35 22.31 -1.07
C ALA A 287 -38.08 21.00 -0.81
N ASP A 288 -37.94 20.44 0.41
CA ASP A 288 -38.69 19.28 0.87
C ASP A 288 -40.19 19.64 1.05
N GLU A 289 -40.51 20.77 1.69
CA GLU A 289 -41.90 21.30 1.76
C GLU A 289 -42.52 21.51 0.38
N VAL A 290 -41.74 21.99 -0.60
CA VAL A 290 -42.17 22.17 -1.99
C VAL A 290 -42.24 20.84 -2.75
N ALA A 291 -41.48 19.82 -2.37
CA ALA A 291 -41.59 18.47 -2.92
C ALA A 291 -42.87 17.78 -2.45
N ASP A 292 -43.19 17.83 -1.15
CA ASP A 292 -44.46 17.33 -0.60
C ASP A 292 -45.67 18.01 -1.27
N LEU A 293 -45.59 19.34 -1.47
CA LEU A 293 -46.59 20.10 -2.23
C LEU A 293 -46.62 19.74 -3.72
N ALA A 294 -45.49 19.41 -4.33
CA ALA A 294 -45.43 18.98 -5.73
C ALA A 294 -46.03 17.57 -5.91
N GLU A 295 -45.76 16.61 -5.02
CA GLU A 295 -46.41 15.29 -5.06
C GLU A 295 -47.94 15.41 -4.84
N ALA A 296 -48.37 16.30 -3.94
CA ALA A 296 -49.79 16.60 -3.75
C ALA A 296 -50.45 17.23 -5.00
N VAL A 297 -49.71 18.08 -5.73
CA VAL A 297 -50.17 18.63 -7.02
C VAL A 297 -50.13 17.58 -8.12
N GLU A 298 -49.10 16.74 -8.21
CA GLU A 298 -49.00 15.67 -9.21
C GLU A 298 -50.14 14.66 -9.08
N MET A 299 -50.48 14.24 -7.84
CA MET A 299 -51.66 13.42 -7.58
C MET A 299 -52.96 14.13 -7.99
N ALA A 300 -53.12 15.42 -7.68
CA ALA A 300 -54.30 16.19 -8.08
C ALA A 300 -54.39 16.42 -9.59
N THR A 301 -53.25 16.51 -10.31
CA THR A 301 -53.24 16.53 -11.78
C THR A 301 -53.52 15.17 -12.38
N LEU A 302 -53.13 14.06 -11.73
CA LEU A 302 -53.47 12.71 -12.20
C LEU A 302 -54.97 12.42 -12.06
N ASP A 303 -55.60 12.83 -10.95
CA ASP A 303 -57.06 12.79 -10.79
C ASP A 303 -57.77 13.72 -11.79
N LYS A 304 -57.16 14.86 -12.15
CA LYS A 304 -57.67 15.76 -13.20
C LYS A 304 -57.54 15.14 -14.59
N GLU A 305 -56.40 14.54 -14.94
CA GLU A 305 -56.17 13.89 -16.23
C GLU A 305 -57.08 12.67 -16.39
N MET A 306 -57.29 11.85 -15.36
CA MET A 306 -58.30 10.78 -15.41
C MET A 306 -59.74 11.30 -15.47
N ALA A 307 -60.03 12.48 -14.93
CA ALA A 307 -61.33 13.13 -15.11
C ALA A 307 -61.50 13.72 -16.52
N GLU A 308 -60.44 14.23 -17.13
CA GLU A 308 -60.42 14.79 -18.48
C GLU A 308 -60.44 13.69 -19.55
N GLU A 309 -59.64 12.62 -19.46
CA GLU A 309 -59.74 11.45 -20.37
C GLU A 309 -61.15 10.82 -20.29
N LYS A 310 -61.75 10.81 -19.09
CA LYS A 310 -63.14 10.34 -18.90
C LYS A 310 -64.19 11.32 -19.41
N ALA A 311 -63.89 12.63 -19.46
CA ALA A 311 -64.76 13.63 -20.08
C ALA A 311 -64.63 13.60 -21.61
N GLU A 312 -63.42 13.45 -22.15
CA GLU A 312 -63.14 13.31 -23.58
C GLU A 312 -63.74 12.02 -24.14
N THR A 313 -63.61 10.88 -23.46
CA THR A 313 -64.28 9.64 -23.88
C THR A 313 -65.80 9.76 -23.85
N LEU A 314 -66.39 10.41 -22.85
CA LEU A 314 -67.83 10.71 -22.82
C LEU A 314 -68.23 11.75 -23.90
N GLN A 315 -67.38 12.71 -24.24
CA GLN A 315 -67.60 13.62 -25.37
C GLN A 315 -67.54 12.89 -26.70
N LEU A 316 -66.61 11.95 -26.87
CA LEU A 316 -66.44 11.17 -28.09
C LEU A 316 -67.56 10.14 -28.28
N GLU A 317 -68.06 9.53 -27.20
CA GLU A 317 -69.32 8.77 -27.21
C GLU A 317 -70.52 9.67 -27.58
N LEU A 318 -70.55 10.92 -27.10
CA LEU A 318 -71.62 11.89 -27.39
C LEU A 318 -71.54 12.43 -28.83
N GLU A 319 -70.35 12.61 -29.39
CA GLU A 319 -70.13 12.96 -30.79
C GLU A 319 -70.49 11.78 -31.72
N VAL A 320 -70.07 10.55 -31.42
CA VAL A 320 -70.53 9.36 -32.16
C VAL A 320 -72.06 9.17 -32.06
N CYS A 321 -72.70 9.59 -30.97
CA CYS A 321 -74.16 9.63 -30.87
C CYS A 321 -74.80 10.80 -31.64
N LYS A 322 -74.11 11.93 -31.83
CA LYS A 322 -74.55 13.03 -32.70
C LYS A 322 -74.38 12.68 -34.18
N GLU A 323 -73.24 12.12 -34.58
CA GLU A 323 -73.01 11.64 -35.95
C GLU A 323 -74.09 10.65 -36.37
N ARG A 324 -74.49 9.72 -35.48
CA ARG A 324 -75.63 8.82 -35.71
C ARG A 324 -76.99 9.51 -35.74
N LEU A 325 -77.18 10.62 -35.01
CA LEU A 325 -78.40 11.42 -35.07
C LEU A 325 -78.48 12.21 -36.38
N GLU A 326 -77.34 12.74 -36.84
CA GLU A 326 -77.17 13.47 -38.10
C GLU A 326 -77.29 12.53 -39.31
N GLU A 327 -76.72 11.33 -39.26
CA GLU A 327 -76.92 10.24 -40.22
C GLU A 327 -78.41 9.90 -40.37
N VAL A 328 -79.13 9.69 -39.25
CA VAL A 328 -80.57 9.35 -39.25
C VAL A 328 -81.47 10.53 -39.65
N THR A 329 -81.08 11.79 -39.39
CA THR A 329 -81.84 12.95 -39.86
C THR A 329 -81.58 13.27 -41.33
N LEU A 330 -80.37 13.01 -41.83
CA LEU A 330 -80.02 13.14 -43.24
C LEU A 330 -80.69 12.05 -44.09
N ASP A 331 -80.79 10.81 -43.59
CA ASP A 331 -81.64 9.74 -44.18
C ASP A 331 -83.11 10.16 -44.27
N LEU A 332 -83.65 10.80 -43.22
CA LEU A 332 -85.03 11.33 -43.23
C LEU A 332 -85.22 12.47 -44.23
N GLU A 333 -84.20 13.28 -44.51
CA GLU A 333 -84.25 14.38 -45.47
C GLU A 333 -84.10 13.89 -46.93
N ILE A 334 -83.32 12.83 -47.16
CA ILE A 334 -83.26 12.09 -48.43
C ILE A 334 -84.63 11.44 -48.74
N LEU A 335 -85.20 10.66 -47.81
CA LEU A 335 -86.52 10.02 -47.99
C LEU A 335 -87.64 11.03 -48.27
N LYS A 336 -87.51 12.26 -47.77
CA LYS A 336 -88.48 13.35 -47.97
C LYS A 336 -88.31 14.07 -49.31
N THR A 337 -87.11 14.05 -49.89
CA THR A 337 -86.82 14.66 -51.20
C THR A 337 -87.05 13.69 -52.38
N GLU A 338 -86.83 12.38 -52.20
CA GLU A 338 -87.13 11.39 -53.25
C GLU A 338 -88.63 11.27 -53.58
N MET A 339 -89.52 11.51 -52.61
CA MET A 339 -90.98 11.51 -52.83
C MET A 339 -91.53 12.69 -53.67
N GLN A 340 -90.71 13.66 -54.09
CA GLN A 340 -91.10 14.76 -55.00
C GLN A 340 -90.24 14.82 -56.29
N GLY A 341 -89.83 13.64 -56.81
CA GLY A 341 -88.73 13.48 -57.77
C GLY A 341 -89.00 13.04 -59.23
N LYS A 342 -90.23 13.13 -59.79
CA LYS A 342 -90.64 12.97 -61.24
C LYS A 342 -91.29 11.64 -61.72
N ALA A 343 -92.44 11.82 -62.40
CA ALA A 343 -92.77 11.34 -63.76
C ALA A 343 -93.59 12.50 -64.41
N GLY A 344 -93.51 12.93 -65.68
CA GLY A 344 -93.39 12.23 -66.98
C GLY A 344 -94.80 12.01 -67.59
N GLY A 345 -95.24 12.55 -68.75
CA GLY A 345 -94.71 13.53 -69.73
C GLY A 345 -95.58 13.62 -71.02
N ALA A 346 -95.41 14.63 -71.89
CA ALA A 346 -96.11 14.87 -73.20
C ALA A 346 -97.64 15.22 -73.12
N VAL A 347 -98.43 15.59 -74.16
CA VAL A 347 -98.28 15.61 -75.65
C VAL A 347 -98.74 16.98 -76.28
N ALA A 348 -99.48 17.04 -77.43
CA ALA A 348 -99.70 18.27 -78.24
C ALA A 348 -100.96 18.31 -79.18
N ALA A 349 -101.27 19.52 -79.72
CA ALA A 349 -101.88 19.89 -81.03
C ALA A 349 -103.43 20.06 -81.27
N SER A 350 -103.82 21.27 -81.75
CA SER A 350 -104.85 21.67 -82.78
C SER A 350 -106.36 21.22 -82.68
N ASN A 351 -107.40 21.91 -83.19
CA ASN A 351 -107.54 23.16 -84.01
C ASN A 351 -108.97 23.80 -83.91
N GLU A 352 -109.11 25.09 -84.29
CA GLU A 352 -110.33 25.81 -84.83
C GLU A 352 -111.64 25.91 -83.99
N GLU A 353 -112.57 26.87 -84.21
CA GLU A 353 -112.74 27.93 -85.24
C GLU A 353 -113.44 29.23 -84.70
N SER A 354 -113.47 30.30 -85.53
CA SER A 354 -114.24 31.58 -85.39
C SER A 354 -113.72 32.63 -84.37
N LEU A 355 -114.04 33.95 -84.39
CA LEU A 355 -114.77 34.83 -85.34
C LEU A 355 -114.27 36.31 -85.20
N ASN A 356 -114.98 37.33 -85.72
CA ASN A 356 -114.55 38.76 -85.79
C ASN A 356 -115.77 39.73 -85.88
N PRO A 357 -115.68 41.06 -85.63
CA PRO A 357 -115.36 42.00 -86.74
C PRO A 357 -114.65 43.34 -86.36
N PHE A 358 -114.35 44.14 -87.39
CA PHE A 358 -113.59 45.40 -87.35
C PHE A 358 -114.41 46.57 -87.91
N GLU A 359 -114.69 47.63 -87.14
CA GLU A 359 -115.36 48.84 -87.66
C GLU A 359 -115.12 50.14 -86.86
N ILE A 360 -114.95 50.07 -85.53
CA ILE A 360 -114.75 51.25 -84.65
C ILE A 360 -113.28 51.74 -84.66
N LYS A 361 -112.69 51.94 -85.85
CA LYS A 361 -111.28 52.41 -85.96
C LYS A 361 -111.00 53.44 -87.06
N GLN A 362 -112.02 53.90 -87.80
CA GLN A 362 -111.81 54.84 -88.93
C GLN A 362 -112.58 56.17 -88.83
N LEU A 363 -113.76 56.20 -88.18
CA LEU A 363 -114.61 57.41 -88.17
C LEU A 363 -114.37 58.39 -87.01
N GLN A 364 -113.81 57.94 -85.87
CA GLN A 364 -113.51 58.85 -84.74
C GLN A 364 -112.27 59.74 -84.98
N GLN A 365 -111.37 59.35 -85.90
CA GLN A 365 -110.02 59.93 -85.99
C GLN A 365 -109.96 61.31 -86.69
N GLN A 366 -111.01 61.72 -87.43
CA GLN A 366 -111.02 63.00 -88.15
C GLN A 366 -111.65 64.16 -87.36
N ASN A 367 -112.73 63.93 -86.62
CA ASN A 367 -113.52 65.02 -86.01
C ASN A 367 -112.92 65.61 -84.70
N ALA A 368 -111.97 64.93 -84.05
CA ALA A 368 -111.37 65.42 -82.80
C ALA A 368 -110.20 66.41 -83.00
N ARG A 369 -109.44 66.29 -84.11
CA ARG A 369 -108.20 67.07 -84.37
C ARG A 369 -108.41 68.59 -84.39
N LEU A 370 -109.61 69.05 -84.75
CA LEU A 370 -109.98 70.46 -84.75
C LEU A 370 -110.17 71.05 -83.34
N ARG A 371 -110.46 70.23 -82.32
CA ARG A 371 -110.48 70.66 -80.90
C ARG A 371 -109.09 70.61 -80.27
N GLU A 372 -108.30 69.61 -80.66
CA GLU A 372 -106.93 69.37 -80.18
C GLU A 372 -105.98 70.56 -80.42
N THR A 373 -106.18 71.29 -81.53
CA THR A 373 -105.29 72.37 -81.97
C THR A 373 -105.42 73.65 -81.14
N LEU A 374 -106.62 74.00 -80.67
CA LEU A 374 -106.83 75.16 -79.78
C LEU A 374 -106.39 74.90 -78.34
N VAL A 375 -106.42 73.64 -77.89
CA VAL A 375 -105.94 73.25 -76.56
C VAL A 375 -104.41 73.30 -76.48
N ARG A 376 -103.70 72.80 -77.52
CA ARG A 376 -102.22 72.83 -77.57
C ARG A 376 -101.62 74.21 -77.31
N LEU A 377 -102.22 75.29 -77.82
CA LEU A 377 -101.65 76.63 -77.67
C LEU A 377 -101.69 77.14 -76.21
N ARG A 378 -102.66 76.69 -75.41
CA ARG A 378 -102.74 77.01 -73.99
C ARG A 378 -101.77 76.16 -73.17
N ASP A 379 -101.71 74.87 -73.50
CA ASP A 379 -100.94 73.91 -72.71
C ASP A 379 -99.42 74.02 -72.98
N LEU A 380 -98.99 74.48 -74.16
CA LEU A 380 -97.59 74.87 -74.43
C LEU A 380 -97.10 75.97 -73.47
N SER A 381 -97.86 77.06 -73.32
CA SER A 381 -97.48 78.15 -72.39
C SER A 381 -97.46 77.72 -70.92
N ALA A 382 -98.17 76.64 -70.56
CA ALA A 382 -98.07 76.03 -69.24
C ALA A 382 -96.86 75.08 -69.11
N HIS A 383 -96.53 74.37 -70.20
CA HIS A 383 -95.40 73.45 -70.30
C HIS A 383 -94.06 74.19 -70.16
N ASP A 384 -93.84 75.27 -70.92
CA ASP A 384 -92.62 76.08 -70.89
C ASP A 384 -92.31 76.58 -69.46
N LYS A 385 -93.35 76.99 -68.73
CA LYS A 385 -93.23 77.45 -67.34
C LYS A 385 -92.90 76.32 -66.36
N HIS A 386 -93.28 75.08 -66.68
CA HIS A 386 -92.98 73.90 -65.87
C HIS A 386 -91.57 73.36 -66.16
N GLU A 387 -91.11 73.41 -67.42
CA GLU A 387 -89.72 73.09 -67.78
C GLU A 387 -88.73 74.03 -67.09
N TYR A 388 -89.00 75.34 -67.06
CA TYR A 388 -88.16 76.30 -66.33
C TYR A 388 -88.09 76.01 -64.82
N GLN A 389 -89.17 75.53 -64.19
CA GLN A 389 -89.14 75.09 -62.79
C GLN A 389 -88.41 73.76 -62.59
N LYS A 390 -88.42 72.88 -63.60
CA LYS A 390 -87.69 71.61 -63.56
C LYS A 390 -86.18 71.84 -63.68
N LEU A 391 -85.71 72.63 -64.65
CA LEU A 391 -84.29 72.96 -64.81
C LEU A 391 -83.67 73.57 -63.55
N LEU A 392 -84.42 74.42 -62.84
CA LEU A 392 -83.97 74.99 -61.56
C LEU A 392 -83.72 73.92 -60.48
N LYS A 393 -84.59 72.90 -60.39
CA LYS A 393 -84.40 71.76 -59.46
C LYS A 393 -83.23 70.87 -59.88
N ASP A 394 -83.13 70.56 -61.18
CA ASP A 394 -82.06 69.72 -61.71
C ASP A 394 -80.68 70.37 -61.46
N ILE A 395 -80.57 71.70 -61.55
CA ILE A 395 -79.35 72.46 -61.22
C ILE A 395 -78.99 72.36 -59.73
N ASP A 396 -79.95 72.52 -58.81
CA ASP A 396 -79.66 72.43 -57.37
C ASP A 396 -79.36 70.99 -56.92
N GLN A 397 -79.98 69.98 -57.53
CA GLN A 397 -79.63 68.57 -57.30
C GLN A 397 -78.20 68.25 -57.79
N LYS A 398 -77.77 68.84 -58.92
CA LYS A 398 -76.38 68.68 -59.38
C LYS A 398 -75.37 69.41 -58.49
N LYS A 399 -75.75 70.49 -57.79
CA LYS A 399 -74.89 71.07 -56.74
C LYS A 399 -74.71 70.13 -55.55
N SER A 400 -75.77 69.46 -55.06
CA SER A 400 -75.63 68.54 -53.93
C SER A 400 -74.72 67.35 -54.29
N GLU A 401 -74.91 66.73 -55.46
CA GLU A 401 -74.03 65.65 -55.95
C GLU A 401 -72.55 66.07 -55.98
N ILE A 402 -72.24 67.28 -56.46
CA ILE A 402 -70.87 67.81 -56.47
C ILE A 402 -70.30 67.95 -55.04
N THR A 403 -71.11 68.40 -54.07
CA THR A 403 -70.64 68.50 -52.67
C THR A 403 -70.45 67.16 -51.96
N GLU A 404 -71.15 66.11 -52.40
CA GLU A 404 -70.95 64.75 -51.88
C GLU A 404 -69.71 64.09 -52.50
N LEU A 405 -69.49 64.26 -53.81
CA LEU A 405 -68.28 63.81 -54.50
C LEU A 405 -67.00 64.51 -53.99
N GLY A 406 -67.10 65.75 -53.51
CA GLY A 406 -66.00 66.41 -52.79
C GLY A 406 -65.59 65.67 -51.52
N LYS A 407 -66.58 65.29 -50.69
CA LYS A 407 -66.35 64.59 -49.40
C LYS A 407 -65.86 63.16 -49.58
N THR A 408 -66.23 62.46 -50.65
CA THR A 408 -65.68 61.12 -50.95
C THR A 408 -64.24 61.21 -51.45
N LYS A 409 -63.90 62.24 -52.23
CA LYS A 409 -62.52 62.49 -52.67
C LYS A 409 -61.57 62.73 -51.49
N GLU A 410 -61.94 63.55 -50.51
CA GLU A 410 -61.10 63.78 -49.31
C GLU A 410 -60.85 62.48 -48.53
N LYS A 411 -61.89 61.67 -48.29
CA LYS A 411 -61.78 60.39 -47.59
C LYS A 411 -60.90 59.36 -48.32
N LEU A 412 -60.92 59.37 -49.66
CA LEU A 412 -60.05 58.52 -50.46
C LEU A 412 -58.60 59.03 -50.42
N SER A 413 -58.38 60.34 -50.50
CA SER A 413 -57.03 60.94 -50.40
C SER A 413 -56.34 60.58 -49.08
N ALA A 414 -57.02 60.76 -47.95
CA ALA A 414 -56.48 60.43 -46.63
C ALA A 414 -56.14 58.93 -46.47
N ARG A 415 -56.86 58.04 -47.17
CA ARG A 415 -56.56 56.60 -47.15
C ARG A 415 -55.38 56.21 -48.04
N VAL A 416 -55.09 56.98 -49.09
CA VAL A 416 -53.87 56.79 -49.90
C VAL A 416 -52.64 57.19 -49.09
N GLU A 417 -52.64 58.37 -48.46
CA GLU A 417 -51.53 58.83 -47.60
C GLU A 417 -51.19 57.84 -46.47
N ASP A 418 -52.21 57.22 -45.87
CA ASP A 418 -52.03 56.24 -44.79
C ASP A 418 -51.48 54.89 -45.30
N MET A 419 -51.82 54.48 -46.53
CA MET A 419 -51.24 53.30 -47.18
C MET A 419 -49.82 53.56 -47.70
N GLU A 420 -49.50 54.78 -48.16
CA GLU A 420 -48.15 55.17 -48.56
C GLU A 420 -47.16 55.11 -47.38
N ARG A 421 -47.61 55.49 -46.17
CA ARG A 421 -46.83 55.30 -44.93
C ARG A 421 -46.59 53.82 -44.61
N GLN A 422 -47.63 52.99 -44.68
CA GLN A 422 -47.51 51.54 -44.42
C GLN A 422 -46.57 50.86 -45.42
N ILE A 423 -46.49 51.34 -46.66
CA ILE A 423 -45.51 50.87 -47.65
C ILE A 423 -44.08 51.29 -47.26
N ALA A 424 -43.86 52.53 -46.82
CA ALA A 424 -42.54 53.01 -46.38
C ALA A 424 -42.03 52.22 -45.16
N ASP A 425 -42.86 52.03 -44.13
CA ASP A 425 -42.52 51.27 -42.91
C ASP A 425 -42.15 49.80 -43.23
N LEU A 426 -42.78 49.21 -44.26
CA LEU A 426 -42.48 47.85 -44.73
C LEU A 426 -41.20 47.78 -45.57
N GLN A 427 -40.85 48.82 -46.32
CA GLN A 427 -39.57 48.87 -47.04
C GLN A 427 -38.39 48.97 -46.07
N GLU A 428 -38.48 49.80 -45.03
CA GLU A 428 -37.43 49.91 -44.00
C GLU A 428 -37.20 48.57 -43.27
N GLN A 429 -38.27 47.80 -43.01
CA GLN A 429 -38.18 46.45 -42.43
C GLN A 429 -37.51 45.41 -43.35
N VAL A 430 -37.70 45.52 -44.67
CA VAL A 430 -37.04 44.61 -45.64
C VAL A 430 -35.55 44.94 -45.78
N ASP A 431 -35.19 46.22 -45.87
CA ASP A 431 -33.77 46.64 -45.93
C ASP A 431 -33.02 46.24 -44.63
N ALA A 432 -33.68 46.37 -43.46
CA ALA A 432 -33.14 45.91 -42.19
C ALA A 432 -32.95 44.38 -42.12
N ALA A 433 -33.85 43.60 -42.73
CA ALA A 433 -33.74 42.14 -42.78
C ALA A 433 -32.58 41.68 -43.69
N LEU A 434 -32.40 42.31 -44.84
CA LEU A 434 -31.30 42.00 -45.77
C LEU A 434 -29.92 42.29 -45.14
N GLY A 435 -29.77 43.42 -44.44
CA GLY A 435 -28.52 43.74 -43.73
C GLY A 435 -28.21 42.79 -42.56
N ALA A 436 -29.23 42.13 -41.98
CA ALA A 436 -29.03 41.12 -40.95
C ALA A 436 -28.52 39.78 -41.53
N GLU A 437 -28.92 39.41 -42.74
CA GLU A 437 -28.48 38.17 -43.41
C GLU A 437 -26.97 38.21 -43.73
N GLU A 438 -26.47 39.30 -44.32
CA GLU A 438 -25.03 39.49 -44.57
C GLU A 438 -24.20 39.44 -43.27
N MET A 439 -24.72 40.02 -42.19
CA MET A 439 -24.06 39.99 -40.88
C MET A 439 -24.02 38.57 -40.28
N VAL A 440 -25.08 37.77 -40.46
CA VAL A 440 -25.11 36.37 -40.00
C VAL A 440 -24.11 35.51 -40.79
N VAL A 441 -23.93 35.73 -42.09
CA VAL A 441 -22.92 35.03 -42.89
C VAL A 441 -21.51 35.39 -42.41
N LEU A 442 -21.19 36.69 -42.26
CA LEU A 442 -19.89 37.15 -41.76
C LEU A 442 -19.58 36.66 -40.33
N LEU A 443 -20.58 36.65 -39.44
CA LEU A 443 -20.44 36.07 -38.10
C LEU A 443 -20.31 34.55 -38.13
N GLY A 444 -20.89 33.88 -39.13
CA GLY A 444 -20.72 32.44 -39.38
C GLY A 444 -19.27 32.09 -39.77
N GLU A 445 -18.69 32.83 -40.72
CA GLU A 445 -17.29 32.65 -41.13
C GLU A 445 -16.30 32.99 -40.01
N GLN A 446 -16.56 34.07 -39.26
CA GLN A 446 -15.76 34.43 -38.08
C GLN A 446 -15.90 33.41 -36.95
N LYS A 447 -17.10 32.85 -36.74
CA LYS A 447 -17.31 31.77 -35.77
C LYS A 447 -16.55 30.51 -36.19
N LEU A 448 -16.64 30.09 -37.44
CA LEU A 448 -15.96 28.90 -37.95
C LEU A 448 -14.44 29.03 -37.78
N THR A 449 -13.85 30.15 -38.21
CA THR A 449 -12.40 30.40 -38.08
C THR A 449 -11.94 30.61 -36.64
N LEU A 450 -12.83 31.01 -35.71
CA LEU A 450 -12.54 30.99 -34.27
C LEU A 450 -12.66 29.58 -33.67
N GLU A 451 -13.61 28.75 -34.12
CA GLU A 451 -13.75 27.35 -33.69
C GLU A 451 -12.54 26.52 -34.15
N GLU A 452 -12.12 26.63 -35.42
CA GLU A 452 -10.89 26.02 -35.94
C GLU A 452 -9.63 26.43 -35.14
N LYS A 453 -9.58 27.70 -34.73
CA LYS A 453 -8.45 28.23 -33.94
C LYS A 453 -8.50 27.80 -32.47
N VAL A 454 -9.70 27.60 -31.91
CA VAL A 454 -9.87 27.01 -30.57
C VAL A 454 -9.48 25.54 -30.58
N THR A 455 -9.80 24.77 -31.63
CA THR A 455 -9.34 23.37 -31.75
C THR A 455 -7.82 23.29 -31.90
N GLN A 456 -7.21 24.14 -32.73
CA GLN A 456 -5.74 24.21 -32.85
C GLN A 456 -5.06 24.55 -31.51
N LEU A 457 -5.59 25.51 -30.76
CA LEU A 457 -5.05 25.85 -29.43
C LEU A 457 -5.30 24.74 -28.38
N GLN A 458 -6.36 23.94 -28.52
CA GLN A 458 -6.59 22.77 -27.67
C GLN A 458 -5.61 21.62 -27.99
N GLU A 459 -5.29 21.42 -29.27
CA GLU A 459 -4.25 20.48 -29.72
C GLU A 459 -2.85 20.92 -29.25
N GLU A 460 -2.48 22.20 -29.44
CA GLU A 460 -1.22 22.77 -28.92
C GLU A 460 -1.10 22.64 -27.39
N VAL A 461 -2.19 22.87 -26.64
CA VAL A 461 -2.20 22.69 -25.18
C VAL A 461 -2.04 21.21 -24.81
N ALA A 462 -2.72 20.29 -25.49
CA ALA A 462 -2.58 18.86 -25.22
C ALA A 462 -1.17 18.32 -25.53
N GLU A 463 -0.53 18.80 -26.59
CA GLU A 463 0.89 18.50 -26.88
C GLU A 463 1.83 19.04 -25.79
N LEU A 464 1.59 20.28 -25.33
CA LEU A 464 2.39 20.89 -24.25
C LEU A 464 2.18 20.23 -22.89
N GLU A 465 0.97 19.81 -22.56
CA GLU A 465 0.66 19.02 -21.36
C GLU A 465 1.34 17.64 -21.42
N ALA A 466 1.28 16.94 -22.56
CA ALA A 466 1.98 15.66 -22.74
C ALA A 466 3.52 15.80 -22.68
N LEU A 467 4.07 16.90 -23.20
CA LEU A 467 5.50 17.23 -23.07
C LEU A 467 5.88 17.58 -21.62
N GLN A 468 5.00 18.25 -20.86
CA GLN A 468 5.22 18.51 -19.45
C GLN A 468 5.18 17.21 -18.63
N ASP A 469 4.18 16.34 -18.85
CA ASP A 469 4.10 15.02 -18.20
C ASP A 469 5.34 14.16 -18.49
N MET A 470 5.85 14.17 -19.73
CA MET A 470 7.10 13.48 -20.08
C MET A 470 8.32 14.11 -19.39
N ASN A 471 8.39 15.45 -19.32
CA ASN A 471 9.45 16.17 -18.63
C ASN A 471 9.44 15.87 -17.12
N ASP A 472 8.27 15.87 -16.49
CA ASP A 472 8.14 15.68 -15.05
C ASP A 472 8.44 14.23 -14.65
N GLN A 473 8.01 13.24 -15.46
CA GLN A 473 8.47 11.84 -15.33
C GLN A 473 9.99 11.70 -15.49
N LEU A 474 10.59 12.43 -16.43
CA LEU A 474 12.04 12.43 -16.65
C LEU A 474 12.79 13.14 -15.51
N VAL A 475 12.21 14.17 -14.90
CA VAL A 475 12.75 14.83 -13.70
C VAL A 475 12.66 13.90 -12.49
N GLU A 476 11.53 13.21 -12.28
CA GLU A 476 11.35 12.23 -11.20
C GLU A 476 12.33 11.07 -11.34
N SER A 477 12.44 10.46 -12.53
CA SER A 477 13.40 9.38 -12.78
C SER A 477 14.87 9.81 -12.64
N ASN A 478 15.22 11.06 -13.00
CA ASN A 478 16.56 11.60 -12.72
C ASN A 478 16.78 11.88 -11.22
N ALA A 479 15.73 12.25 -10.47
CA ALA A 479 15.82 12.47 -9.02
C ALA A 479 15.96 11.16 -8.25
N GLU A 480 15.25 10.10 -8.65
CA GLU A 480 15.47 8.73 -8.17
C GLU A 480 16.90 8.26 -8.46
N LEU A 481 17.35 8.41 -9.71
CA LEU A 481 18.72 8.03 -10.09
C LEU A 481 19.80 8.84 -9.34
N GLU A 482 19.56 10.13 -9.05
CA GLU A 482 20.49 10.90 -8.20
C GLU A 482 20.43 10.45 -6.73
N ALA A 483 19.27 10.00 -6.22
CA ALA A 483 19.16 9.45 -4.88
C ALA A 483 19.93 8.12 -4.76
N ASP A 484 19.72 7.17 -5.68
CA ASP A 484 20.45 5.90 -5.75
C ASP A 484 21.97 6.12 -5.83
N LEU A 485 22.42 7.01 -6.72
CA LEU A 485 23.85 7.33 -6.88
C LEU A 485 24.44 8.05 -5.65
N ARG A 486 23.63 8.77 -4.86
CA ARG A 486 24.05 9.34 -3.58
C ARG A 486 24.13 8.27 -2.50
N GLU A 487 23.22 7.30 -2.46
CA GLU A 487 23.29 6.17 -1.52
C GLU A 487 24.49 5.27 -1.84
N GLU A 488 24.73 4.89 -3.10
CA GLU A 488 25.95 4.18 -3.52
C GLU A 488 27.22 4.94 -3.11
N LEU A 489 27.24 6.27 -3.26
CA LEU A 489 28.38 7.11 -2.90
C LEU A 489 28.60 7.20 -1.39
N ASP A 490 27.54 7.29 -0.58
CA ASP A 490 27.67 7.31 0.88
C ASP A 490 28.00 5.93 1.46
N LEU A 491 27.49 4.83 0.87
CA LEU A 491 27.93 3.46 1.19
C LEU A 491 29.40 3.24 0.83
N ALA A 492 29.84 3.66 -0.36
CA ALA A 492 31.25 3.59 -0.77
C ALA A 492 32.16 4.44 0.13
N GLN A 493 31.70 5.63 0.56
CA GLN A 493 32.41 6.43 1.55
C GLN A 493 32.45 5.77 2.93
N ALA A 494 31.37 5.11 3.38
CA ALA A 494 31.34 4.40 4.65
C ALA A 494 32.37 3.26 4.67
N ALA A 495 32.35 2.40 3.64
CA ALA A 495 33.34 1.33 3.46
C ALA A 495 34.78 1.87 3.33
N THR A 496 34.97 3.03 2.68
CA THR A 496 36.29 3.70 2.60
C THR A 496 36.76 4.18 3.98
N ARG A 497 35.87 4.76 4.81
CA ARG A 497 36.19 5.19 6.18
C ARG A 497 36.47 4.00 7.10
N GLU A 498 35.77 2.88 6.91
CA GLU A 498 35.99 1.63 7.63
C GLU A 498 37.35 1.01 7.29
N ALA A 499 37.65 0.81 6.00
CA ALA A 499 38.96 0.32 5.54
C ALA A 499 40.13 1.24 5.96
N HIS A 500 39.90 2.55 6.12
CA HIS A 500 40.88 3.46 6.71
C HIS A 500 41.13 3.18 8.21
N ARG A 501 40.09 2.92 9.00
CA ARG A 501 40.24 2.53 10.42
C ARG A 501 40.95 1.19 10.56
N ASP A 502 40.59 0.20 9.74
CA ASP A 502 41.23 -1.12 9.75
C ASP A 502 42.73 -1.01 9.40
N ARG A 503 43.07 -0.20 8.40
CA ARG A 503 44.46 0.14 8.07
C ARG A 503 45.17 0.77 9.26
N ASP A 504 44.55 1.75 9.92
CA ASP A 504 45.20 2.52 10.98
C ASP A 504 45.39 1.69 12.26
N ALA A 505 44.42 0.85 12.63
CA ALA A 505 44.54 -0.15 13.70
C ALA A 505 45.59 -1.24 13.36
N ALA A 506 45.70 -1.63 12.08
CA ALA A 506 46.76 -2.55 11.64
C ALA A 506 48.15 -1.89 11.70
N LEU A 507 48.27 -0.59 11.41
CA LEU A 507 49.51 0.17 11.55
C LEU A 507 49.92 0.34 13.03
N GLU A 508 48.97 0.62 13.92
CA GLU A 508 49.20 0.63 15.38
C GLU A 508 49.67 -0.74 15.87
N THR A 509 49.00 -1.82 15.43
CA THR A 509 49.40 -3.21 15.72
C THR A 509 50.81 -3.54 15.19
N ILE A 510 51.23 -2.97 14.06
CA ILE A 510 52.59 -3.12 13.54
C ILE A 510 53.58 -2.34 14.39
N ALA A 511 53.29 -1.09 14.75
CA ALA A 511 54.15 -0.26 15.60
C ALA A 511 54.40 -0.89 16.98
N ASP A 512 53.37 -1.51 17.60
CA ASP A 512 53.52 -2.24 18.86
C ASP A 512 54.39 -3.50 18.71
N ARG A 513 54.28 -4.20 17.58
CA ARG A 513 55.16 -5.35 17.27
C ARG A 513 56.59 -4.90 17.02
N GLU A 514 56.82 -3.78 16.34
CA GLU A 514 58.15 -3.21 16.12
C GLU A 514 58.76 -2.69 17.42
N ASN A 515 58.01 -2.02 18.27
CA ASN A 515 58.42 -1.64 19.64
C ASN A 515 58.79 -2.88 20.48
N THR A 516 58.01 -3.95 20.38
CA THR A 516 58.27 -5.22 21.07
C THR A 516 59.54 -5.91 20.54
N ILE A 517 59.74 -5.93 19.22
CA ILE A 517 60.98 -6.42 18.58
C ILE A 517 62.18 -5.56 18.97
N GLY A 518 62.01 -4.24 19.10
CA GLY A 518 63.05 -3.32 19.61
C GLY A 518 63.48 -3.66 21.03
N LYS A 519 62.51 -3.86 21.94
CA LYS A 519 62.76 -4.31 23.32
C LYS A 519 63.45 -5.68 23.36
N PHE A 520 63.03 -6.63 22.52
CA PHE A 520 63.71 -7.94 22.42
C PHE A 520 65.14 -7.82 21.88
N ARG A 521 65.41 -6.96 20.90
CA ARG A 521 66.77 -6.70 20.39
C ARG A 521 67.67 -6.10 21.47
N GLN A 522 67.17 -5.12 22.23
CA GLN A 522 67.88 -4.55 23.37
C GLN A 522 68.16 -5.60 24.46
N LEU A 523 67.17 -6.44 24.79
CA LEU A 523 67.33 -7.52 25.78
C LEU A 523 68.35 -8.58 25.31
N VAL A 524 68.34 -8.96 24.02
CA VAL A 524 69.35 -9.88 23.46
C VAL A 524 70.74 -9.25 23.50
N GLN A 525 70.88 -7.97 23.17
CA GLN A 525 72.15 -7.24 23.28
C GLN A 525 72.65 -7.21 24.73
N GLN A 526 71.77 -6.89 25.70
CA GLN A 526 72.09 -6.91 27.13
C GLN A 526 72.47 -8.32 27.61
N LEU A 527 71.79 -9.37 27.16
CA LEU A 527 72.13 -10.76 27.51
C LEU A 527 73.44 -11.23 26.88
N GLN A 528 73.79 -10.78 25.68
CA GLN A 528 75.11 -11.02 25.08
C GLN A 528 76.21 -10.26 25.83
N GLU A 529 75.97 -9.00 26.20
CA GLU A 529 76.91 -8.18 26.96
C GLU A 529 77.09 -8.69 28.41
N GLN A 530 76.02 -9.17 29.05
CA GLN A 530 76.08 -9.89 30.32
C GLN A 530 76.77 -11.26 30.18
N SER A 531 76.54 -12.01 29.10
CA SER A 531 77.22 -13.29 28.85
C SER A 531 78.72 -13.10 28.65
N MET A 532 79.13 -12.05 27.92
CA MET A 532 80.53 -11.67 27.73
C MET A 532 81.16 -11.20 29.06
N ASN A 533 80.46 -10.39 29.86
CA ASN A 533 80.91 -10.01 31.20
C ASN A 533 80.99 -11.21 32.15
N LEU A 534 80.06 -12.17 32.05
CA LEU A 534 80.07 -13.40 32.85
C LEU A 534 81.22 -14.31 32.44
N GLN A 535 81.56 -14.43 31.15
CA GLN A 535 82.78 -15.13 30.72
C GLN A 535 84.04 -14.44 31.28
N GLN A 536 84.16 -13.11 31.16
CA GLN A 536 85.29 -12.36 31.73
C GLN A 536 85.35 -12.40 33.27
N ARG A 537 84.23 -12.64 33.97
CA ARG A 537 84.20 -12.91 35.41
C ARG A 537 84.55 -14.36 35.72
N LEU A 538 84.08 -15.33 34.95
CA LEU A 538 84.40 -16.75 35.13
C LEU A 538 85.90 -17.03 34.92
N GLU A 539 86.53 -16.31 33.99
CA GLU A 539 87.99 -16.28 33.78
C GLU A 539 88.77 -15.62 34.94
N LYS A 540 88.11 -14.81 35.78
CA LYS A 540 88.71 -14.12 36.94
C LYS A 540 88.38 -14.75 38.30
N GLU A 541 87.28 -15.48 38.41
CA GLU A 541 86.72 -16.00 39.68
C GLU A 541 86.62 -17.53 39.70
N SER A 542 87.70 -18.25 39.34
CA SER A 542 87.75 -19.71 39.38
C SER A 542 87.78 -20.32 40.81
N SER A 543 87.32 -19.61 41.86
CA SER A 543 87.57 -20.00 43.25
C SER A 543 86.60 -19.48 44.34
N LYS A 544 85.27 -19.63 44.17
CA LYS A 544 84.30 -19.96 45.27
C LYS A 544 82.85 -20.13 44.75
N PRO A 545 81.98 -20.87 45.47
CA PRO A 545 80.57 -21.02 45.10
C PRO A 545 79.74 -19.78 45.46
N VAL A 546 78.79 -19.42 44.61
CA VAL A 546 77.95 -18.22 44.74
C VAL A 546 76.52 -18.61 45.13
N SER A 547 75.93 -17.86 46.08
CA SER A 547 74.52 -18.00 46.49
C SER A 547 73.57 -17.35 45.46
N ALA A 548 72.32 -17.81 45.40
CA ALA A 548 71.37 -17.44 44.35
C ALA A 548 71.08 -15.93 44.24
N LEU A 549 70.96 -15.43 43.01
CA LEU A 549 70.76 -14.02 42.68
C LEU A 549 69.29 -13.57 42.85
N PRO A 550 69.01 -12.41 43.50
CA PRO A 550 67.65 -11.90 43.66
C PRO A 550 66.92 -11.47 42.36
N GLU A 551 67.66 -11.10 41.31
CA GLU A 551 67.12 -10.42 40.11
C GLU A 551 66.02 -11.21 39.38
N ILE A 552 66.05 -12.54 39.43
CA ILE A 552 65.05 -13.42 38.81
C ILE A 552 63.65 -13.21 39.40
N ILE A 553 63.56 -12.81 40.67
CA ILE A 553 62.30 -12.52 41.35
C ILE A 553 61.66 -11.25 40.78
N ASP A 554 62.47 -10.23 40.49
CA ASP A 554 61.98 -8.93 40.02
C ASP A 554 61.55 -8.99 38.54
N PHE A 555 62.23 -9.78 37.70
CA PHE A 555 61.72 -10.08 36.34
C PHE A 555 60.39 -10.85 36.36
N LYS A 556 60.23 -11.83 37.28
CA LYS A 556 58.96 -12.56 37.43
C LYS A 556 57.83 -11.64 37.91
N LYS A 557 58.15 -10.71 38.81
CA LYS A 557 57.25 -9.66 39.29
C LYS A 557 56.85 -8.71 38.15
N MET A 558 57.80 -8.09 37.46
CA MET A 558 57.56 -7.17 36.33
C MET A 558 56.77 -7.85 35.19
N PHE A 559 57.02 -9.13 34.89
CA PHE A 559 56.22 -9.88 33.92
C PHE A 559 54.79 -10.14 34.41
N SER A 560 54.60 -10.42 35.71
CA SER A 560 53.26 -10.55 36.30
C SER A 560 52.50 -9.21 36.32
N GLU A 561 53.18 -8.10 36.59
CA GLU A 561 52.64 -6.73 36.54
C GLU A 561 52.29 -6.34 35.11
N THR A 562 53.19 -6.57 34.14
CA THR A 562 52.91 -6.34 32.71
C THR A 562 51.70 -7.15 32.24
N LYS A 563 51.63 -8.44 32.61
CA LYS A 563 50.48 -9.31 32.28
C LYS A 563 49.19 -8.90 33.00
N ALA A 564 49.29 -8.30 34.19
CA ALA A 564 48.15 -7.69 34.88
C ALA A 564 47.70 -6.39 34.20
N HIS A 565 48.62 -5.55 33.74
CA HIS A 565 48.32 -4.35 32.98
C HIS A 565 47.66 -4.66 31.63
N THR A 566 48.17 -5.62 30.85
CA THR A 566 47.50 -6.08 29.62
C THR A 566 46.08 -6.57 29.92
N LYS A 567 45.91 -7.42 30.95
CA LYS A 567 44.57 -7.87 31.38
C LYS A 567 43.65 -6.74 31.85
N ALA A 568 44.18 -5.70 32.50
CA ALA A 568 43.41 -4.55 32.94
C ALA A 568 42.95 -3.71 31.74
N ILE A 569 43.80 -3.54 30.74
CA ILE A 569 43.46 -2.91 29.45
C ILE A 569 42.40 -3.75 28.72
N ASP A 570 42.60 -5.07 28.59
CA ASP A 570 41.60 -5.99 28.00
C ASP A 570 40.23 -5.90 28.71
N LEU A 571 40.22 -5.73 30.04
CA LEU A 571 39.00 -5.62 30.83
C LEU A 571 38.32 -4.26 30.67
N GLU A 572 39.05 -3.15 30.59
CA GLU A 572 38.47 -1.82 30.33
C GLU A 572 38.02 -1.68 28.86
N LEU A 573 38.72 -2.28 27.89
CA LEU A 573 38.25 -2.39 26.50
C LEU A 573 36.92 -3.15 26.43
N ARG A 574 36.86 -4.35 27.02
CA ARG A 574 35.59 -5.12 27.13
C ARG A 574 34.50 -4.37 27.89
N ARG A 575 34.85 -3.53 28.86
CA ARG A 575 33.90 -2.68 29.59
C ARG A 575 33.32 -1.60 28.68
N VAL A 576 34.13 -0.97 27.82
CA VAL A 576 33.68 -0.05 26.79
C VAL A 576 32.80 -0.77 25.77
N ASP A 577 33.19 -1.97 25.29
CA ASP A 577 32.36 -2.78 24.39
C ASP A 577 31.00 -3.12 25.01
N ILE A 578 30.98 -3.55 26.27
CA ILE A 578 29.75 -3.84 27.02
C ILE A 578 28.90 -2.58 27.18
N GLN A 579 29.49 -1.41 27.44
CA GLN A 579 28.76 -0.14 27.52
C GLN A 579 28.17 0.27 26.16
N GLN A 580 28.92 0.11 25.06
CA GLN A 580 28.41 0.38 23.71
C GLN A 580 27.28 -0.59 23.34
N LEU A 581 27.43 -1.88 23.65
CA LEU A 581 26.38 -2.89 23.44
C LEU A 581 25.13 -2.61 24.30
N GLN A 582 25.29 -2.19 25.55
CA GLN A 582 24.18 -1.78 26.41
C GLN A 582 23.46 -0.53 25.88
N GLN A 583 24.19 0.47 25.37
CA GLN A 583 23.59 1.63 24.71
C GLN A 583 22.88 1.24 23.41
N HIS A 584 23.50 0.41 22.58
CA HIS A 584 22.93 -0.10 21.33
C HIS A 584 21.64 -0.89 21.57
N ILE A 585 21.63 -1.81 22.54
CA ILE A 585 20.42 -2.55 22.96
C ILE A 585 19.36 -1.56 23.47
N LYS A 586 19.72 -0.59 24.31
CA LYS A 586 18.77 0.43 24.80
C LYS A 586 18.15 1.25 23.67
N TYR A 587 18.92 1.62 22.65
CA TYR A 587 18.41 2.30 21.46
C TYR A 587 17.51 1.37 20.64
N LEU A 588 17.91 0.14 20.36
CA LEU A 588 17.06 -0.85 19.65
C LEU A 588 15.74 -1.10 20.38
N SER A 589 15.76 -1.30 21.70
CA SER A 589 14.55 -1.45 22.53
C SER A 589 13.60 -0.25 22.43
N SER A 590 14.10 0.97 22.17
CA SER A 590 13.24 2.15 21.97
C SER A 590 12.54 2.21 20.60
N TYR A 591 12.87 1.31 19.67
CA TYR A 591 12.16 1.09 18.41
C TYR A 591 11.28 -0.17 18.41
N MET A 592 11.31 -0.98 19.48
CA MET A 592 10.46 -2.16 19.61
C MET A 592 9.04 -1.76 20.06
N PRO A 593 7.96 -2.37 19.53
CA PRO A 593 6.60 -2.08 19.98
C PRO A 593 6.38 -2.43 21.47
N ASP A 594 5.47 -1.73 22.15
CA ASP A 594 5.12 -2.02 23.55
C ASP A 594 4.65 -3.49 23.75
N SER A 595 4.03 -4.09 22.73
CA SER A 595 3.62 -5.50 22.74
C SER A 595 4.79 -6.48 22.88
N PHE A 596 5.99 -6.14 22.41
CA PHE A 596 7.21 -6.92 22.62
C PHE A 596 7.70 -6.81 24.07
N MET A 597 7.57 -5.63 24.68
CA MET A 597 8.06 -5.29 26.03
C MET A 597 7.09 -5.66 27.16
N ASN A 598 5.88 -6.13 26.84
CA ASN A 598 4.91 -6.62 27.83
C ASN A 598 5.44 -7.83 28.61
N ARG A 599 5.05 -7.95 29.89
CA ARG A 599 5.40 -9.10 30.74
C ARG A 599 4.82 -10.40 30.17
N GLY A 600 5.66 -11.42 29.99
CA GLY A 600 5.33 -12.66 29.30
C GLY A 600 5.25 -12.53 27.77
N GLY A 601 5.62 -11.37 27.23
CA GLY A 601 5.80 -11.14 25.80
C GLY A 601 7.16 -11.63 25.30
N ASP A 602 7.42 -11.33 24.02
CA ASP A 602 8.59 -11.81 23.29
C ASP A 602 9.94 -11.33 23.90
N HIS A 603 9.96 -10.20 24.63
CA HIS A 603 11.16 -9.74 25.35
C HIS A 603 11.59 -10.70 26.47
N ASP A 604 10.65 -11.12 27.34
CA ASP A 604 10.96 -12.02 28.47
C ASP A 604 11.40 -13.40 27.97
N ALA A 605 10.84 -13.88 26.85
CA ALA A 605 11.27 -15.12 26.20
C ALA A 605 12.71 -15.04 25.67
N VAL A 606 13.12 -13.90 25.08
CA VAL A 606 14.51 -13.67 24.66
C VAL A 606 15.45 -13.58 25.88
N LEU A 607 15.04 -12.92 26.96
CA LEU A 607 15.84 -12.85 28.19
C LEU A 607 16.03 -14.23 28.84
N LEU A 608 15.01 -15.09 28.80
CA LEU A 608 15.08 -16.48 29.25
C LEU A 608 16.06 -17.32 28.42
N LEU A 609 15.99 -17.23 27.10
CA LEU A 609 16.94 -17.89 26.18
C LEU A 609 18.40 -17.45 26.42
N LEU A 610 18.61 -16.24 26.96
CA LEU A 610 19.92 -15.72 27.35
C LEU A 610 20.26 -15.93 28.84
N LEU A 611 19.34 -16.49 29.63
CA LEU A 611 19.53 -16.82 31.05
C LEU A 611 20.03 -18.26 31.21
N ILE A 612 19.37 -19.24 30.57
CA ILE A 612 19.69 -20.65 30.78
C ILE A 612 21.16 -20.99 30.42
N PRO A 613 21.70 -20.63 29.23
CA PRO A 613 23.12 -20.87 28.92
C PRO A 613 24.07 -20.10 29.85
N ARG A 614 23.66 -18.92 30.33
CA ARG A 614 24.46 -18.10 31.25
C ARG A 614 24.58 -18.73 32.64
N LEU A 615 23.53 -19.38 33.13
CA LEU A 615 23.57 -20.19 34.35
C LEU A 615 24.51 -21.41 34.15
N THR A 616 24.49 -22.05 32.98
CA THR A 616 25.46 -23.10 32.61
C THR A 616 26.90 -22.59 32.62
N TYR A 617 27.21 -21.48 31.95
CA TYR A 617 28.56 -20.92 31.96
C TYR A 617 29.03 -20.48 33.35
N LYS A 618 28.14 -19.91 34.19
CA LYS A 618 28.46 -19.60 35.59
C LYS A 618 28.77 -20.85 36.40
N THR A 619 28.02 -21.93 36.20
CA THR A 619 28.25 -23.22 36.88
C THR A 619 29.52 -23.92 36.42
N ASP A 620 29.90 -23.84 35.14
CA ASP A 620 31.20 -24.35 34.64
C ASP A 620 32.38 -23.59 35.25
N ILE A 621 32.28 -22.27 35.38
CA ILE A 621 33.31 -21.45 36.04
C ILE A 621 33.46 -21.85 37.51
N LEU A 622 32.34 -22.01 38.24
CA LEU A 622 32.37 -22.53 39.61
C LEU A 622 33.02 -23.92 39.67
N LEU A 623 32.65 -24.84 38.78
CA LEU A 623 33.19 -26.20 38.74
C LEU A 623 34.70 -26.24 38.49
N SER A 624 35.26 -25.35 37.68
CA SER A 624 36.72 -25.25 37.53
C SER A 624 37.34 -24.79 38.85
N GLN A 625 36.94 -23.61 39.34
CA GLN A 625 37.58 -22.97 40.49
C GLN A 625 37.44 -23.78 41.79
N ILE A 626 36.35 -24.53 41.96
CA ILE A 626 36.16 -25.46 43.09
C ILE A 626 37.12 -26.65 43.01
N LYS A 627 37.35 -27.21 41.80
CA LYS A 627 38.31 -28.32 41.61
C LYS A 627 39.76 -27.86 41.75
N ASP A 628 40.04 -26.62 41.37
CA ASP A 628 41.36 -25.98 41.49
C ASP A 628 41.67 -25.59 42.95
N LYS A 629 40.69 -25.07 43.71
CA LYS A 629 40.85 -24.70 45.13
C LYS A 629 40.94 -25.91 46.07
N PHE A 630 40.14 -26.95 45.83
CA PHE A 630 40.06 -28.14 46.70
C PHE A 630 40.56 -29.38 45.95
N PRO A 631 41.84 -29.79 46.08
CA PRO A 631 42.39 -30.96 45.39
C PRO A 631 41.84 -32.29 45.94
N ALA A 632 42.13 -33.39 45.24
CA ALA A 632 41.79 -34.74 45.69
C ALA A 632 42.80 -35.26 46.73
N VAL A 633 42.33 -36.10 47.65
CA VAL A 633 43.13 -36.64 48.78
C VAL A 633 43.67 -38.03 48.43
N GLU A 634 45.00 -38.21 48.50
CA GLU A 634 45.66 -39.50 48.18
C GLU A 634 45.50 -40.57 49.28
N LYS A 635 45.39 -40.16 50.55
CA LYS A 635 45.24 -41.05 51.70
C LYS A 635 44.33 -40.45 52.77
N VAL A 636 43.38 -41.26 53.24
CA VAL A 636 42.46 -40.90 54.32
C VAL A 636 42.85 -41.74 55.54
N ASP A 637 43.55 -41.11 56.49
CA ASP A 637 44.01 -41.70 57.76
C ASP A 637 43.38 -40.95 58.95
N ARG A 638 43.24 -41.58 60.14
CA ARG A 638 42.63 -40.94 61.34
C ARG A 638 43.32 -39.61 61.72
N THR A 639 44.64 -39.53 61.55
CA THR A 639 45.41 -38.28 61.76
C THR A 639 45.09 -37.21 60.73
N ALA A 640 44.88 -37.57 59.47
CA ALA A 640 44.47 -36.64 58.42
C ALA A 640 43.03 -36.14 58.62
N ILE A 641 42.13 -36.99 59.15
CA ILE A 641 40.75 -36.61 59.49
C ILE A 641 40.70 -35.67 60.69
N LEU A 642 41.39 -35.99 61.80
CA LEU A 642 41.27 -35.24 63.06
C LEU A 642 42.20 -34.02 63.17
N LYS A 643 43.17 -33.84 62.25
CA LYS A 643 44.14 -32.73 62.27
C LYS A 643 44.35 -32.05 60.92
N GLY A 644 43.51 -32.34 59.91
CA GLY A 644 43.72 -31.86 58.54
C GLY A 644 42.43 -31.53 57.79
N HIS A 645 42.31 -30.26 57.38
CA HIS A 645 41.15 -29.74 56.62
C HIS A 645 40.93 -30.42 55.26
N HIS A 646 41.98 -30.95 54.64
CA HIS A 646 41.95 -31.50 53.28
C HIS A 646 40.87 -32.58 53.04
N VAL A 647 40.56 -33.41 54.04
CA VAL A 647 39.53 -34.46 53.90
C VAL A 647 38.13 -33.84 53.89
N GLU A 648 37.85 -32.94 54.83
CA GLU A 648 36.57 -32.24 54.92
C GLU A 648 36.33 -31.32 53.72
N GLN A 649 37.38 -30.66 53.23
CA GLN A 649 37.38 -29.87 51.99
C GLN A 649 37.11 -30.73 50.74
N PHE A 650 37.60 -31.97 50.67
CA PHE A 650 37.27 -32.87 49.57
C PHE A 650 35.81 -33.36 49.63
N THR A 651 35.32 -33.75 50.82
CA THR A 651 33.89 -34.04 51.03
C THR A 651 32.99 -32.83 50.74
N PHE A 652 33.42 -31.61 51.06
CA PHE A 652 32.74 -30.38 50.66
C PHE A 652 32.71 -30.21 49.13
N ARG A 653 33.87 -30.34 48.46
CA ARG A 653 33.99 -30.32 47.00
C ARG A 653 33.04 -31.32 46.34
N CYS A 654 32.99 -32.58 46.80
CA CYS A 654 32.12 -33.61 46.21
C CYS A 654 30.64 -33.25 46.32
N ARG A 655 30.21 -32.69 47.47
CA ARG A 655 28.83 -32.23 47.71
C ARG A 655 28.45 -31.03 46.83
N ILE A 656 29.25 -29.97 46.80
CA ILE A 656 28.94 -28.79 45.97
C ILE A 656 29.03 -29.13 44.47
N THR A 657 30.00 -29.95 44.06
CA THR A 657 30.13 -30.43 42.66
C THR A 657 28.92 -31.28 42.23
N TYR A 658 28.39 -32.13 43.12
CA TYR A 658 27.18 -32.91 42.88
C TYR A 658 25.96 -32.01 42.62
N TYR A 659 25.69 -31.04 43.50
CA TYR A 659 24.57 -30.12 43.29
C TYR A 659 24.76 -29.22 42.05
N ILE A 660 25.98 -28.80 41.72
CA ILE A 660 26.23 -28.03 40.48
C ILE A 660 25.96 -28.89 39.23
N TYR A 661 26.44 -30.14 39.17
CA TYR A 661 26.13 -31.01 38.01
C TYR A 661 24.65 -31.37 37.91
N ALA A 662 23.95 -31.54 39.04
CA ALA A 662 22.49 -31.71 39.05
C ALA A 662 21.76 -30.46 38.50
N LEU A 663 22.27 -29.26 38.79
CA LEU A 663 21.77 -28.02 38.21
C LEU A 663 22.04 -27.94 36.70
N GLN A 664 23.25 -28.28 36.25
CA GLN A 664 23.57 -28.33 34.81
C GLN A 664 22.71 -29.35 34.06
N THR A 665 22.44 -30.51 34.67
CA THR A 665 21.60 -31.58 34.10
C THR A 665 20.21 -31.04 33.72
N ILE A 666 19.57 -30.29 34.61
CA ILE A 666 18.25 -29.71 34.34
C ILE A 666 18.33 -28.47 33.43
N LEU A 667 19.34 -27.60 33.59
CA LEU A 667 19.54 -26.43 32.72
C LEU A 667 19.75 -26.80 31.25
N HIS A 668 20.51 -27.87 30.95
CA HIS A 668 20.66 -28.35 29.58
C HIS A 668 19.35 -28.89 28.98
N GLN A 669 18.45 -29.44 29.79
CA GLN A 669 17.12 -29.82 29.30
C GLN A 669 16.22 -28.59 29.08
N TYR A 670 16.33 -27.54 29.89
CA TYR A 670 15.70 -26.26 29.57
C TYR A 670 16.22 -25.68 28.24
N ASP A 671 17.54 -25.66 28.02
CA ASP A 671 18.11 -25.12 26.77
C ASP A 671 17.63 -25.89 25.54
N TYR A 672 17.68 -27.23 25.58
CA TYR A 672 17.17 -28.05 24.48
C TYR A 672 15.64 -27.91 24.29
N ALA A 673 14.86 -27.89 25.38
CA ALA A 673 13.40 -27.74 25.29
C ALA A 673 12.99 -26.37 24.75
N LEU A 674 13.61 -25.28 25.19
CA LEU A 674 13.33 -23.93 24.70
C LEU A 674 13.68 -23.74 23.21
N ASN A 675 14.63 -24.52 22.71
CA ASN A 675 14.99 -24.58 21.28
C ASN A 675 14.17 -25.60 20.46
N THR A 676 13.23 -26.35 21.06
CA THR A 676 12.45 -27.40 20.36
C THR A 676 10.95 -27.46 20.68
N CYS A 677 10.45 -26.64 21.62
CA CYS A 677 9.03 -26.55 21.99
C CYS A 677 8.18 -25.79 20.95
N ASN A 678 6.89 -25.56 21.22
CA ASN A 678 6.08 -24.65 20.40
C ASN A 678 6.22 -23.18 20.88
N THR A 679 5.79 -22.24 20.04
CA THR A 679 5.86 -20.79 20.33
C THR A 679 5.16 -20.41 21.63
N ASP A 680 4.07 -21.09 21.94
CA ASP A 680 3.16 -20.70 23.01
C ASP A 680 3.69 -21.19 24.37
N ALA A 681 4.32 -22.38 24.41
CA ALA A 681 5.10 -22.82 25.55
C ALA A 681 6.31 -21.90 25.78
N LEU A 682 7.04 -21.48 24.73
CA LEU A 682 8.17 -20.55 24.87
C LEU A 682 7.75 -19.22 25.54
N LEU A 683 6.62 -18.64 25.12
CA LEU A 683 6.07 -17.43 25.76
C LEU A 683 5.59 -17.68 27.20
N LYS A 684 4.91 -18.83 27.44
CA LYS A 684 4.51 -19.26 28.79
C LYS A 684 5.72 -19.40 29.73
N VAL A 685 6.81 -20.05 29.30
CA VAL A 685 8.04 -20.14 30.11
C VAL A 685 8.68 -18.76 30.27
N GLY A 686 8.70 -17.95 29.21
CA GLY A 686 9.16 -16.55 29.25
C GLY A 686 8.51 -15.74 30.38
N SER A 687 7.20 -15.88 30.61
CA SER A 687 6.49 -15.17 31.70
C SER A 687 7.05 -15.42 33.12
N SER A 688 7.78 -16.53 33.32
CA SER A 688 8.46 -16.89 34.59
C SER A 688 9.89 -16.36 34.71
N TYR A 689 10.43 -15.71 33.67
CA TYR A 689 11.79 -15.16 33.65
C TYR A 689 12.17 -14.36 34.91
N PRO A 690 11.33 -13.47 35.48
CA PRO A 690 11.68 -12.72 36.69
C PRO A 690 11.96 -13.60 37.92
N GLU A 691 11.34 -14.78 38.00
CA GLU A 691 11.53 -15.73 39.10
C GLU A 691 12.76 -16.61 38.86
N MET A 692 12.98 -17.06 37.62
CA MET A 692 14.21 -17.78 37.23
C MET A 692 15.46 -16.90 37.40
N ALA A 693 15.38 -15.62 37.05
CA ALA A 693 16.43 -14.63 37.25
C ALA A 693 16.68 -14.31 38.74
N ALA A 694 15.74 -14.60 39.65
CA ALA A 694 16.00 -14.52 41.08
C ALA A 694 16.93 -15.66 41.55
N GLN A 695 16.86 -16.85 40.93
CA GLN A 695 17.75 -17.98 41.24
C GLN A 695 19.19 -17.75 40.79
N GLU A 696 19.41 -16.94 39.74
CA GLU A 696 20.76 -16.53 39.28
C GLU A 696 21.60 -15.93 40.43
N LYS A 697 20.95 -15.22 41.35
CA LYS A 697 21.59 -14.59 42.52
C LYS A 697 22.19 -15.59 43.51
N ILE A 698 21.66 -16.82 43.57
CA ILE A 698 22.23 -17.89 44.41
C ILE A 698 23.58 -18.31 43.85
N ILE A 699 23.66 -18.52 42.53
CA ILE A 699 24.90 -18.87 41.83
C ILE A 699 25.91 -17.72 41.93
N ASP A 700 25.47 -16.48 41.73
CA ASP A 700 26.34 -15.30 41.90
C ASP A 700 26.85 -15.15 43.34
N GLY A 701 26.09 -15.54 44.36
CA GLY A 701 26.56 -15.61 45.74
C GLY A 701 27.77 -16.55 45.90
N PHE A 702 27.70 -17.76 45.33
CA PHE A 702 28.86 -18.67 45.32
C PHE A 702 30.02 -18.14 44.47
N VAL A 703 29.76 -17.45 43.36
CA VAL A 703 30.80 -16.79 42.55
C VAL A 703 31.47 -15.65 43.33
N GLU A 704 30.74 -14.87 44.12
CA GLU A 704 31.31 -13.85 45.01
C GLU A 704 32.14 -14.46 46.14
N LEU A 705 31.69 -15.57 46.74
CA LEU A 705 32.47 -16.27 47.77
C LEU A 705 33.82 -16.77 47.22
N ILE A 706 33.86 -17.31 45.99
CA ILE A 706 35.14 -17.65 45.34
C ILE A 706 35.97 -16.39 45.05
N LYS A 707 35.38 -15.32 44.52
CA LYS A 707 36.10 -14.06 44.21
C LYS A 707 36.69 -13.37 45.44
N ARG A 708 36.08 -13.53 46.62
CA ARG A 708 36.58 -13.03 47.91
C ARG A 708 37.47 -14.03 48.65
N ASP A 709 37.71 -15.21 48.07
CA ASP A 709 38.35 -16.39 48.67
C ASP A 709 37.66 -16.93 49.95
N GLN A 710 36.40 -16.53 50.17
CA GLN A 710 35.55 -16.85 51.33
C GLN A 710 34.73 -18.14 51.17
N LEU A 711 34.88 -18.87 50.06
CA LEU A 711 34.31 -20.23 49.94
C LEU A 711 35.19 -21.21 50.73
N ASP A 712 34.67 -21.74 51.83
CA ASP A 712 35.30 -22.76 52.68
C ASP A 712 34.38 -23.98 52.89
N GLU A 713 34.84 -24.97 53.64
CA GLU A 713 34.09 -26.19 53.98
C GLU A 713 32.83 -25.98 54.85
N ASN A 714 32.66 -24.79 55.46
CA ASN A 714 31.55 -24.46 56.36
C ASN A 714 30.33 -23.86 55.63
N VAL A 715 30.48 -23.42 54.38
CA VAL A 715 29.40 -22.76 53.62
C VAL A 715 28.21 -23.72 53.38
N PRO A 716 26.97 -23.36 53.74
CA PRO A 716 25.81 -24.24 53.57
C PRO A 716 25.42 -24.42 52.11
N THR A 717 25.35 -25.68 51.65
CA THR A 717 24.96 -26.03 50.27
C THR A 717 23.44 -25.99 50.02
N GLU A 718 22.62 -25.83 51.07
CA GLU A 718 21.15 -25.84 50.98
C GLU A 718 20.55 -24.85 49.97
N ALA A 719 21.19 -23.68 49.78
CA ALA A 719 20.70 -22.68 48.83
C ALA A 719 20.77 -23.22 47.39
N LEU A 720 21.82 -23.98 47.08
CA LEU A 720 22.00 -24.62 45.78
C LEU A 720 21.08 -25.84 45.62
N GLU A 721 20.88 -26.62 46.68
CA GLU A 721 19.87 -27.69 46.72
C GLU A 721 18.45 -27.16 46.41
N LYS A 722 18.06 -26.04 47.03
CA LYS A 722 16.78 -25.36 46.77
C LYS A 722 16.68 -24.80 45.34
N CYS A 723 17.78 -24.29 44.78
CA CYS A 723 17.85 -23.87 43.38
C CYS A 723 17.63 -25.05 42.41
N VAL A 724 18.27 -26.21 42.65
CA VAL A 724 18.06 -27.43 41.87
C VAL A 724 16.61 -27.91 41.98
N GLY A 725 16.04 -27.89 43.19
CA GLY A 725 14.63 -28.25 43.43
C GLY A 725 13.64 -27.37 42.68
N TYR A 726 13.86 -26.05 42.63
CA TYR A 726 13.03 -25.11 41.86
C TYR A 726 13.03 -25.44 40.36
N PHE A 727 14.20 -25.60 39.72
CA PHE A 727 14.25 -25.86 38.28
C PHE A 727 13.63 -27.22 37.92
N ASN A 728 13.85 -28.27 38.73
CA ASN A 728 13.27 -29.60 38.49
C ASN A 728 11.74 -29.64 38.69
N THR A 729 11.21 -28.97 39.72
CA THR A 729 9.74 -28.94 39.95
C THR A 729 9.01 -28.10 38.90
N LEU A 730 9.63 -27.02 38.41
CA LEU A 730 9.01 -26.10 37.47
C LEU A 730 9.06 -26.58 36.00
N PHE A 731 10.04 -27.42 35.63
CA PHE A 731 10.25 -27.92 34.26
C PHE A 731 9.01 -28.60 33.65
N PRO A 732 8.41 -29.64 34.26
CA PRO A 732 7.22 -30.29 33.70
C PRO A 732 5.97 -29.38 33.74
N VAL A 733 5.89 -28.43 34.67
CA VAL A 733 4.75 -27.50 34.82
C VAL A 733 4.72 -26.47 33.70
N LEU A 734 5.88 -25.95 33.27
CA LEU A 734 5.97 -24.95 32.22
C LEU A 734 5.92 -25.57 30.83
N LEU A 735 6.74 -26.58 30.55
CA LEU A 735 6.94 -27.13 29.20
C LEU A 735 5.95 -28.25 28.83
N GLY A 736 5.47 -29.02 29.81
CA GLY A 736 4.45 -30.06 29.61
C GLY A 736 5.00 -31.44 29.18
N PRO A 737 4.13 -32.47 29.08
CA PRO A 737 4.54 -33.87 28.94
C PRO A 737 5.08 -34.24 27.55
N ASP A 738 4.75 -33.48 26.52
CA ASP A 738 5.15 -33.73 25.12
C ASP A 738 6.52 -33.11 24.75
N THR A 739 7.23 -32.58 25.74
CA THR A 739 8.53 -31.92 25.58
C THR A 739 9.60 -32.91 25.14
N LYS A 740 10.31 -32.60 24.04
CA LYS A 740 11.49 -33.37 23.62
C LYS A 740 12.63 -33.15 24.62
N VAL A 741 13.29 -34.24 25.01
CA VAL A 741 14.43 -34.29 25.96
C VAL A 741 15.69 -34.69 25.18
N ASN A 742 16.83 -34.04 25.41
CA ASN A 742 18.11 -34.48 24.84
C ASN A 742 18.66 -35.60 25.73
N GLN A 743 18.43 -36.84 25.29
CA GLN A 743 18.74 -38.07 26.02
C GLN A 743 20.26 -38.26 26.20
N THR A 744 21.05 -37.95 25.18
CA THR A 744 22.52 -38.07 25.18
C THR A 744 23.14 -37.16 26.23
N LEU A 745 22.74 -35.89 26.23
CA LEU A 745 23.24 -34.87 27.16
C LEU A 745 22.72 -35.13 28.58
N LEU A 746 21.44 -35.49 28.73
CA LEU A 746 20.86 -35.91 30.02
C LEU A 746 21.66 -37.04 30.66
N LEU A 747 22.02 -38.07 29.89
CA LEU A 747 22.76 -39.21 30.42
C LEU A 747 24.24 -38.89 30.70
N ASN A 748 24.88 -38.07 29.85
CA ASN A 748 26.24 -37.56 30.12
C ASN A 748 26.31 -36.79 31.45
N ASP A 749 25.34 -35.90 31.71
CA ASP A 749 25.31 -35.09 32.92
C ASP A 749 24.90 -35.89 34.16
N ASN A 750 23.96 -36.83 34.05
CA ASN A 750 23.67 -37.79 35.12
C ASN A 750 24.92 -38.59 35.50
N VAL A 751 25.75 -39.02 34.53
CA VAL A 751 27.02 -39.68 34.83
C VAL A 751 28.00 -38.76 35.56
N LYS A 752 28.10 -37.47 35.21
CA LYS A 752 28.93 -36.50 35.95
C LYS A 752 28.44 -36.33 37.40
N THR A 753 27.13 -36.18 37.58
CA THR A 753 26.46 -36.05 38.88
C THR A 753 26.71 -37.27 39.76
N LEU A 754 26.47 -38.48 39.24
CA LEU A 754 26.62 -39.73 39.98
C LEU A 754 28.07 -40.11 40.27
N LEU A 755 29.03 -39.74 39.41
CA LEU A 755 30.46 -39.85 39.73
C LEU A 755 30.82 -38.94 40.92
N SER A 756 30.36 -37.69 40.93
CA SER A 756 30.62 -36.76 42.04
C SER A 756 29.96 -37.20 43.36
N ALA A 757 28.78 -37.83 43.29
CA ALA A 757 28.15 -38.45 44.44
C ALA A 757 28.96 -39.65 44.95
N SER A 758 29.42 -40.51 44.04
CA SER A 758 30.18 -41.73 44.34
C SER A 758 31.55 -41.44 44.97
N ASP A 759 32.28 -40.44 44.49
CA ASP A 759 33.51 -39.96 45.14
C ASP A 759 33.23 -39.47 46.58
N GLY A 760 32.09 -38.83 46.81
CA GLY A 760 31.60 -38.45 48.14
C GLY A 760 31.28 -39.64 49.03
N PHE A 761 30.46 -40.59 48.55
CA PHE A 761 30.09 -41.81 49.27
C PHE A 761 31.33 -42.61 49.73
N ASN A 762 32.31 -42.76 48.85
CA ASN A 762 33.55 -43.47 49.14
C ASN A 762 34.37 -42.73 50.21
N THR A 763 34.51 -41.41 50.09
CA THR A 763 35.25 -40.60 51.06
C THR A 763 34.60 -40.67 52.45
N ASP A 764 33.30 -40.43 52.54
CA ASP A 764 32.58 -40.42 53.82
C ASP A 764 32.52 -41.81 54.45
N ALA A 765 32.39 -42.89 53.65
CA ALA A 765 32.48 -44.26 54.15
C ALA A 765 33.89 -44.63 54.64
N LEU A 766 34.95 -44.19 53.95
CA LEU A 766 36.34 -44.35 54.42
C LEU A 766 36.58 -43.60 55.73
N VAL A 767 36.03 -42.39 55.87
CA VAL A 767 36.07 -41.63 57.14
C VAL A 767 35.35 -42.40 58.25
N ILE A 768 34.10 -42.80 58.05
CA ILE A 768 33.32 -43.59 59.03
C ILE A 768 34.11 -44.83 59.49
N ARG A 769 34.64 -45.61 58.55
CA ARG A 769 35.43 -46.81 58.84
C ARG A 769 36.67 -46.51 59.70
N ASN A 770 37.33 -45.37 59.46
CA ASN A 770 38.51 -44.93 60.21
C ASN A 770 38.20 -44.28 61.56
N LEU A 771 36.95 -43.90 61.85
CA LEU A 771 36.53 -43.33 63.14
C LEU A 771 36.05 -44.39 64.15
N ILE A 772 35.71 -45.60 63.70
CA ILE A 772 35.31 -46.74 64.55
C ILE A 772 36.51 -47.27 65.36
N GLU A 773 36.27 -47.79 66.57
CA GLU A 773 37.31 -48.46 67.37
C GLU A 773 37.74 -49.82 66.76
N THR A 774 39.05 -50.05 66.65
CA THR A 774 39.65 -51.19 65.93
C THR A 774 39.31 -52.57 66.53
N SER A 775 38.73 -52.62 67.72
CA SER A 775 38.48 -53.83 68.51
C SER A 775 37.29 -54.66 68.03
N ASN A 776 36.27 -54.05 67.40
CA ASN A 776 35.11 -54.77 66.86
C ASN A 776 34.44 -54.01 65.71
N VAL A 777 34.20 -54.67 64.58
CA VAL A 777 33.58 -54.05 63.40
C VAL A 777 32.06 -54.24 63.44
N GLY A 778 31.37 -53.32 64.10
CA GLY A 778 29.91 -53.32 64.19
C GLY A 778 29.17 -53.04 62.87
N ASP A 779 27.84 -53.12 62.92
CA ASP A 779 26.92 -53.01 61.78
C ASP A 779 27.21 -51.83 60.83
N ILE A 780 27.56 -50.67 61.39
CA ILE A 780 27.87 -49.44 60.65
C ILE A 780 29.24 -49.51 59.95
N GLY A 781 30.21 -50.22 60.52
CA GLY A 781 31.49 -50.51 59.86
C GLY A 781 31.34 -51.49 58.69
N LEU A 782 30.48 -52.49 58.85
CA LEU A 782 30.11 -53.40 57.76
C LEU A 782 29.31 -52.68 56.66
N LEU A 783 28.44 -51.72 57.02
CA LEU A 783 27.77 -50.83 56.08
C LEU A 783 28.78 -49.99 55.29
N ALA A 784 29.72 -49.32 55.96
CA ALA A 784 30.75 -48.51 55.31
C ALA A 784 31.59 -49.35 54.32
N GLN A 785 32.01 -50.55 54.72
CA GLN A 785 32.76 -51.46 53.83
C GLN A 785 31.93 -51.95 52.63
N HIS A 786 30.61 -52.11 52.80
CA HIS A 786 29.69 -52.43 51.71
C HIS A 786 29.47 -51.24 50.75
N VAL A 787 29.38 -50.01 51.26
CA VAL A 787 29.31 -48.78 50.45
C VAL A 787 30.56 -48.64 49.58
N ILE A 788 31.76 -48.81 50.15
CA ILE A 788 33.03 -48.76 49.38
C ILE A 788 33.00 -49.78 48.22
N ALA A 789 32.69 -51.04 48.49
CA ALA A 789 32.69 -52.10 47.48
C ALA A 789 31.62 -51.92 46.38
N THR A 790 30.43 -51.41 46.73
CA THR A 790 29.36 -51.12 45.74
C THR A 790 29.62 -49.84 44.96
N VAL A 791 30.32 -48.86 45.53
CA VAL A 791 30.80 -47.67 44.81
C VAL A 791 31.88 -48.02 43.79
N GLU A 792 32.80 -48.95 44.09
CA GLU A 792 33.75 -49.45 43.10
C GLU A 792 33.06 -50.10 41.89
N GLN A 793 31.96 -50.84 42.12
CA GLN A 793 31.13 -51.41 41.05
C GLN A 793 30.38 -50.32 40.27
N LEU A 794 29.77 -49.35 40.95
CA LEU A 794 29.08 -48.21 40.33
C LEU A 794 30.04 -47.37 39.47
N HIS A 795 31.26 -47.14 39.95
CA HIS A 795 32.34 -46.48 39.20
C HIS A 795 32.75 -47.25 37.92
N GLN A 796 32.67 -48.59 37.91
CA GLN A 796 32.91 -49.37 36.69
C GLN A 796 31.75 -49.18 35.69
N GLN A 797 30.49 -49.27 36.15
CA GLN A 797 29.33 -49.10 35.27
C GLN A 797 29.23 -47.68 34.70
N LEU A 798 29.42 -46.63 35.52
CA LEU A 798 29.44 -45.24 35.06
C LEU A 798 30.54 -44.98 34.01
N LYS A 799 31.70 -45.65 34.12
CA LYS A 799 32.76 -45.59 33.09
C LYS A 799 32.38 -46.30 31.80
N LEU A 800 31.62 -47.40 31.87
CA LEU A 800 31.08 -48.09 30.68
C LEU A 800 30.04 -47.23 29.95
N VAL A 801 29.08 -46.63 30.67
CA VAL A 801 28.12 -45.66 30.12
C VAL A 801 28.85 -44.51 29.43
N LYS A 802 29.81 -43.88 30.12
CA LYS A 802 30.59 -42.75 29.58
C LYS A 802 31.38 -43.10 28.31
N ARG A 803 31.83 -44.34 28.18
CA ARG A 803 32.60 -44.81 27.00
C ARG A 803 31.71 -45.13 25.79
N ARG A 804 30.43 -45.47 26.00
CA ARG A 804 29.46 -45.83 24.95
C ARG A 804 28.59 -44.67 24.47
N LEU A 805 28.50 -43.59 25.26
CA LEU A 805 27.84 -42.36 24.80
C LEU A 805 28.52 -41.79 23.54
N PRO A 806 27.75 -41.34 22.54
CA PRO A 806 28.27 -40.62 21.39
C PRO A 806 29.15 -39.42 21.80
N PRO A 807 30.24 -39.13 21.07
CA PRO A 807 31.04 -37.92 21.29
C PRO A 807 30.32 -36.65 20.80
N ASP A 808 29.33 -36.81 19.91
CA ASP A 808 28.48 -35.72 19.43
C ASP A 808 27.24 -35.57 20.33
N MET A 809 27.24 -34.51 21.15
CA MET A 809 26.13 -34.18 22.05
C MET A 809 24.91 -33.59 21.31
N GLY A 810 25.02 -33.38 20.00
CA GLY A 810 23.92 -32.93 19.14
C GLY A 810 22.90 -34.01 18.78
N LEU A 811 23.24 -35.30 18.94
CA LEU A 811 22.27 -36.40 18.79
C LEU A 811 21.28 -36.36 19.94
N ALA A 812 20.02 -35.99 19.69
CA ALA A 812 19.06 -35.78 20.77
C ALA A 812 18.44 -37.07 21.31
N ASN A 813 18.35 -38.12 20.48
CA ASN A 813 17.62 -39.34 20.78
C ASN A 813 18.54 -40.58 20.65
N ILE A 814 18.55 -41.43 21.69
CA ILE A 814 19.27 -42.71 21.73
C ILE A 814 18.32 -43.89 22.01
N GLY A 815 17.00 -43.70 21.82
CA GLY A 815 16.00 -44.76 21.94
C GLY A 815 15.63 -45.15 23.37
N LEU A 816 16.01 -44.36 24.38
CA LEU A 816 15.69 -44.67 25.78
C LEU A 816 14.20 -44.42 26.09
N ASN A 817 13.60 -45.39 26.79
CA ASN A 817 12.20 -45.33 27.25
C ASN A 817 12.00 -44.27 28.35
N LYS A 818 10.80 -43.68 28.41
CA LYS A 818 10.44 -42.64 29.40
C LYS A 818 10.70 -43.05 30.85
N GLU A 819 10.36 -44.29 31.19
CA GLU A 819 10.59 -44.93 32.49
C GLU A 819 12.07 -44.85 32.94
N VAL A 820 13.02 -44.94 32.00
CA VAL A 820 14.46 -44.84 32.32
C VAL A 820 14.84 -43.44 32.80
N PHE A 821 14.22 -42.38 32.27
CA PHE A 821 14.49 -41.01 32.76
C PHE A 821 13.87 -40.75 34.13
N GLU A 822 12.69 -41.31 34.40
CA GLU A 822 12.05 -41.26 35.71
C GLU A 822 12.90 -42.03 36.74
N ASN A 823 13.43 -43.21 36.38
CA ASN A 823 14.35 -43.98 37.21
C ASN A 823 15.73 -43.32 37.40
N LEU A 824 16.24 -42.58 36.41
CA LEU A 824 17.46 -41.76 36.55
C LEU A 824 17.24 -40.59 37.51
N TYR A 825 16.08 -39.92 37.45
CA TYR A 825 15.72 -38.87 38.40
C TYR A 825 15.54 -39.42 39.83
N GLN A 826 14.91 -40.59 40.00
CA GLN A 826 14.90 -41.32 41.27
C GLN A 826 16.31 -41.70 41.73
N SER A 827 17.21 -42.09 40.81
CA SER A 827 18.61 -42.41 41.14
C SER A 827 19.38 -41.19 41.64
N TYR A 828 19.10 -40.00 41.10
CA TYR A 828 19.57 -38.73 41.66
C TYR A 828 19.04 -38.51 43.08
N GLN A 829 17.75 -38.69 43.33
CA GLN A 829 17.15 -38.51 44.67
C GLN A 829 17.72 -39.49 45.72
N HIS A 830 17.82 -40.78 45.39
CA HIS A 830 18.46 -41.78 46.25
C HIS A 830 19.93 -41.44 46.51
N SER A 831 20.66 -40.96 45.50
CA SER A 831 22.04 -40.51 45.68
C SER A 831 22.16 -39.32 46.65
N GLY A 832 21.21 -38.37 46.60
CA GLY A 832 21.14 -37.25 47.51
C GLY A 832 20.88 -37.69 48.96
N LYS A 833 19.94 -38.62 49.17
CA LYS A 833 19.66 -39.21 50.50
C LYS A 833 20.91 -39.91 51.09
N ILE A 834 21.64 -40.69 50.29
CA ILE A 834 22.88 -41.35 50.72
C ILE A 834 23.96 -40.30 51.06
N LEU A 835 24.16 -39.29 50.22
CA LEU A 835 25.20 -38.28 50.42
C LEU A 835 24.96 -37.47 51.70
N ARG A 836 23.69 -37.11 51.97
CA ARG A 836 23.27 -36.37 53.16
C ARG A 836 23.43 -37.20 54.43
N THR A 837 22.94 -38.44 54.44
CA THR A 837 23.06 -39.32 55.61
C THR A 837 24.50 -39.68 55.96
N LEU A 838 25.34 -40.06 54.98
CA LEU A 838 26.75 -40.36 55.25
C LEU A 838 27.49 -39.12 55.76
N HIS A 839 27.25 -37.94 55.20
CA HIS A 839 27.86 -36.70 55.68
C HIS A 839 27.41 -36.34 57.11
N ASP A 840 26.12 -36.43 57.43
CA ASP A 840 25.62 -36.11 58.76
C ASP A 840 26.15 -37.10 59.83
N VAL A 841 26.36 -38.37 59.46
CA VAL A 841 27.07 -39.35 60.31
C VAL A 841 28.53 -38.97 60.51
N VAL A 842 29.27 -38.61 59.43
CA VAL A 842 30.67 -38.16 59.52
C VAL A 842 30.78 -36.94 60.43
N LYS A 843 29.97 -35.90 60.18
CA LYS A 843 29.98 -34.64 60.91
C LYS A 843 29.66 -34.84 62.40
N SER A 844 28.60 -35.58 62.70
CA SER A 844 28.20 -35.88 64.09
C SER A 844 29.25 -36.75 64.81
N SER A 845 29.91 -37.66 64.09
CA SER A 845 31.00 -38.50 64.62
C SER A 845 32.23 -37.66 64.97
N ILE A 846 32.68 -36.77 64.07
CA ILE A 846 33.83 -35.87 64.30
C ILE A 846 33.54 -34.91 65.45
N GLN A 847 32.34 -34.34 65.52
CA GLN A 847 31.91 -33.48 66.64
C GLN A 847 31.93 -34.24 67.98
N THR A 848 31.44 -35.48 68.01
CA THR A 848 31.42 -36.32 69.21
C THR A 848 32.83 -36.71 69.67
N LEU A 849 33.74 -37.04 68.75
CA LEU A 849 35.16 -37.30 69.04
C LEU A 849 35.87 -36.05 69.58
N THR A 850 35.61 -34.90 68.97
CA THR A 850 36.23 -33.61 69.36
C THR A 850 35.76 -33.17 70.75
N ALA A 851 34.47 -33.32 71.05
CA ALA A 851 33.91 -33.03 72.38
C ALA A 851 34.31 -34.07 73.45
N GLY A 852 34.57 -35.32 73.06
CA GLY A 852 34.93 -36.41 73.98
C GLY A 852 36.41 -36.44 74.41
N GLY A 853 37.30 -35.69 73.74
CA GLY A 853 38.73 -35.59 74.07
C GLY A 853 39.59 -36.83 73.74
N GLU A 854 39.01 -38.01 73.59
CA GLU A 854 39.72 -39.25 73.25
C GLU A 854 40.06 -39.35 71.73
N SER A 855 40.94 -38.49 71.21
CA SER A 855 41.31 -38.51 69.77
C SER A 855 42.06 -39.77 69.28
N GLU A 856 42.58 -40.61 70.17
CA GLU A 856 43.32 -41.81 69.80
C GLU A 856 42.43 -43.07 69.74
N LYS A 857 41.48 -43.20 70.67
CA LYS A 857 40.46 -44.28 70.64
C LYS A 857 39.35 -43.92 69.65
N GLY A 858 38.73 -44.93 69.06
CA GLY A 858 37.61 -44.70 68.14
C GLY A 858 36.29 -44.43 68.86
N LEU A 859 35.25 -44.08 68.11
CA LEU A 859 33.90 -44.19 68.61
C LEU A 859 33.54 -45.67 68.85
N SER A 860 32.88 -45.93 69.98
CA SER A 860 32.31 -47.24 70.27
C SER A 860 31.14 -47.54 69.33
N GLN A 861 30.90 -48.85 69.11
CA GLN A 861 29.88 -49.35 68.18
C GLN A 861 28.48 -48.75 68.43
N ASP A 862 28.06 -48.64 69.69
CA ASP A 862 26.72 -48.16 70.03
C ASP A 862 26.58 -46.67 69.74
N LYS A 863 27.58 -45.85 70.11
CA LYS A 863 27.56 -44.39 69.84
C LYS A 863 27.47 -44.08 68.35
N ILE A 864 28.23 -44.78 67.50
CA ILE A 864 28.16 -44.54 66.05
C ILE A 864 26.88 -45.12 65.43
N LYS A 865 26.27 -46.14 66.04
CA LYS A 865 24.95 -46.67 65.66
C LYS A 865 23.82 -45.70 66.00
N ASP A 866 23.84 -45.11 67.19
CA ASP A 866 22.90 -44.06 67.61
C ASP A 866 23.02 -42.83 66.70
N ILE A 867 24.25 -42.40 66.38
CA ILE A 867 24.50 -41.32 65.41
C ILE A 867 23.96 -41.69 64.02
N ALA A 868 24.14 -42.93 63.57
CA ALA A 868 23.63 -43.39 62.28
C ALA A 868 22.09 -43.43 62.21
N ILE A 869 21.42 -43.85 63.29
CA ILE A 869 19.95 -43.80 63.41
C ILE A 869 19.49 -42.34 63.35
N ASN A 870 19.97 -41.49 64.26
CA ASN A 870 19.63 -40.06 64.31
C ASN A 870 19.99 -39.25 63.05
N SER A 871 20.82 -39.78 62.14
CA SER A 871 21.15 -39.15 60.86
C SER A 871 20.33 -39.74 59.70
N SER A 872 20.03 -41.04 59.75
CA SER A 872 19.12 -41.70 58.82
C SER A 872 17.71 -41.14 58.93
N ASP A 873 17.18 -41.07 60.15
CA ASP A 873 15.77 -40.75 60.40
C ASP A 873 15.42 -39.36 59.85
N LYS A 874 16.31 -38.37 60.01
CA LYS A 874 16.20 -36.99 59.48
C LYS A 874 16.15 -36.85 57.95
N VAL A 875 16.47 -37.91 57.21
CA VAL A 875 16.61 -37.89 55.74
C VAL A 875 15.70 -38.93 55.09
N TYR A 876 15.40 -40.00 55.82
CA TYR A 876 14.59 -41.10 55.35
C TYR A 876 13.15 -41.07 55.85
N GLU A 877 12.84 -40.41 57.00
CA GLU A 877 11.56 -40.04 57.69
C GLU A 877 10.29 -40.93 57.56
N GLN A 878 10.07 -41.56 56.41
CA GLN A 878 8.98 -42.45 56.04
C GLN A 878 9.44 -43.93 55.94
N ASP A 879 10.75 -44.19 55.84
CA ASP A 879 11.34 -45.53 55.69
C ASP A 879 11.82 -46.11 57.06
N ASP A 880 10.92 -46.78 57.79
CA ASP A 880 11.14 -47.46 59.10
C ASP A 880 12.18 -48.63 59.10
N LEU A 881 13.07 -48.69 58.09
CA LEU A 881 14.01 -49.78 57.85
C LEU A 881 15.39 -49.58 58.53
N GLY A 882 15.65 -48.40 59.07
CA GLY A 882 16.88 -48.03 59.76
C GLY A 882 18.12 -47.84 58.84
N PRO A 883 19.21 -47.23 59.36
CA PRO A 883 20.32 -46.73 58.55
C PRO A 883 20.95 -47.77 57.62
N VAL A 884 21.14 -49.00 58.12
CA VAL A 884 21.81 -50.08 57.38
C VAL A 884 21.00 -50.52 56.17
N GLN A 885 19.68 -50.58 56.26
CA GLN A 885 18.85 -51.08 55.17
C GLN A 885 18.40 -49.96 54.22
N SER A 886 18.08 -48.77 54.72
CA SER A 886 17.67 -47.62 53.89
C SER A 886 18.79 -47.16 52.93
N ILE A 887 20.04 -47.14 53.41
CA ILE A 887 21.22 -46.83 52.57
C ILE A 887 21.49 -47.97 51.57
N LYS A 888 21.42 -49.25 52.00
CA LYS A 888 21.60 -50.40 51.10
C LYS A 888 20.56 -50.46 49.98
N ASN A 889 19.28 -50.25 50.31
CA ASN A 889 18.19 -50.22 49.33
C ASN A 889 18.43 -49.09 48.31
N SER A 890 18.76 -47.89 48.78
CA SER A 890 19.03 -46.73 47.92
C SER A 890 20.23 -46.95 46.99
N LEU A 891 21.32 -47.51 47.51
CA LEU A 891 22.55 -47.73 46.73
C LEU A 891 22.41 -48.90 45.75
N SER A 892 21.68 -49.95 46.13
CA SER A 892 21.30 -51.06 45.25
C SER A 892 20.41 -50.59 44.10
N PHE A 893 19.45 -49.69 44.36
CA PHE A 893 18.62 -49.08 43.32
C PHE A 893 19.48 -48.33 42.29
N VAL A 894 20.33 -47.39 42.73
CA VAL A 894 21.22 -46.61 41.84
C VAL A 894 22.13 -47.53 41.02
N LEU A 895 22.74 -48.54 41.63
CA LEU A 895 23.59 -49.52 40.94
C LEU A 895 22.80 -50.33 39.90
N THR A 896 21.56 -50.72 40.22
CA THR A 896 20.68 -51.48 39.32
C THR A 896 20.30 -50.66 38.09
N GLN A 897 19.81 -49.43 38.28
CA GLN A 897 19.38 -48.56 37.17
C GLN A 897 20.56 -48.22 36.24
N ILE A 898 21.73 -47.89 36.80
CA ILE A 898 22.92 -47.59 35.99
C ILE A 898 23.46 -48.84 35.28
N SER A 899 23.33 -50.03 35.86
CA SER A 899 23.67 -51.29 35.17
C SER A 899 22.72 -51.57 34.00
N GLN A 900 21.41 -51.33 34.16
CA GLN A 900 20.43 -51.45 33.07
C GLN A 900 20.74 -50.48 31.92
N VAL A 901 21.10 -49.23 32.21
CA VAL A 901 21.51 -48.26 31.18
C VAL A 901 22.84 -48.64 30.52
N ALA A 902 23.82 -49.14 31.29
CA ALA A 902 25.10 -49.62 30.75
C ALA A 902 24.94 -50.83 29.81
N GLN A 903 23.93 -51.67 30.07
CA GLN A 903 23.53 -52.77 29.21
C GLN A 903 22.73 -52.29 27.98
N PHE A 904 21.74 -51.41 28.13
CA PHE A 904 21.00 -50.86 27.00
C PHE A 904 21.92 -50.21 25.97
N LEU A 905 22.92 -49.43 26.41
CA LEU A 905 23.94 -48.84 25.54
C LEU A 905 24.88 -49.87 24.91
N GLN A 906 25.03 -51.06 25.50
CA GLN A 906 25.81 -52.16 24.93
C GLN A 906 25.05 -52.83 23.79
N ASP A 907 23.79 -53.16 24.05
CA ASP A 907 22.99 -54.00 23.16
C ASP A 907 22.56 -53.21 21.91
N ASN A 908 22.47 -51.87 21.99
CA ASN A 908 22.09 -50.96 20.91
C ASN A 908 23.25 -50.11 20.34
N GLU A 909 24.52 -50.46 20.62
CA GLU A 909 25.71 -49.65 20.28
C GLU A 909 25.79 -49.29 18.77
N TYR A 910 25.36 -50.20 17.88
CA TYR A 910 25.33 -49.99 16.43
C TYR A 910 24.23 -49.00 15.98
N GLU A 911 23.03 -49.08 16.54
CA GLU A 911 21.90 -48.22 16.19
C GLU A 911 22.17 -46.77 16.63
N ILE A 912 22.64 -46.60 17.86
CA ILE A 912 23.07 -45.31 18.42
C ILE A 912 24.17 -44.67 17.55
N SER A 913 25.13 -45.47 17.05
CA SER A 913 26.18 -44.97 16.16
C SER A 913 25.69 -44.53 14.76
N THR A 914 24.50 -44.98 14.34
CA THR A 914 23.98 -44.76 12.97
C THR A 914 22.81 -43.78 12.90
N ALA A 915 22.11 -43.52 14.01
CA ALA A 915 21.00 -42.56 14.12
C ALA A 915 21.35 -41.13 13.62
N ASN A 916 22.62 -40.74 13.75
CA ASN A 916 23.18 -39.41 13.50
C ASN A 916 23.15 -38.93 12.02
N LYS A 917 22.27 -39.49 11.18
CA LYS A 917 22.14 -39.20 9.74
C LYS A 917 20.75 -38.71 9.31
N ASN A 918 19.72 -38.88 10.14
CA ASN A 918 18.32 -38.71 9.74
C ASN A 918 17.54 -37.64 10.53
N GLU A 919 18.11 -37.03 11.59
CA GLU A 919 17.42 -35.95 12.32
C GLU A 919 17.50 -34.63 11.53
N GLU A 920 16.35 -34.13 11.04
CA GLU A 920 16.25 -32.78 10.50
C GLU A 920 16.45 -31.73 11.60
N LYS A 921 17.26 -30.70 11.32
CA LYS A 921 17.47 -29.59 12.26
C LYS A 921 16.19 -28.77 12.39
N THR A 922 15.52 -28.88 13.53
CA THR A 922 14.34 -28.08 13.86
C THR A 922 14.68 -26.59 13.92
N ILE A 923 13.83 -25.76 13.31
CA ILE A 923 13.96 -24.30 13.37
C ILE A 923 13.60 -23.83 14.80
N PRO A 924 14.45 -23.04 15.48
CA PRO A 924 14.16 -22.59 16.85
C PRO A 924 12.84 -21.81 16.96
N PRO A 925 12.02 -22.01 18.02
CA PRO A 925 10.67 -21.46 18.08
C PRO A 925 10.63 -19.93 18.08
N ILE A 926 11.68 -19.28 18.62
CA ILE A 926 11.84 -17.83 18.58
C ILE A 926 11.98 -17.27 17.15
N GLN A 927 12.53 -18.04 16.21
CA GLN A 927 12.61 -17.64 14.80
C GLN A 927 11.24 -17.73 14.13
N VAL A 928 10.50 -18.82 14.38
CA VAL A 928 9.12 -19.01 13.91
C VAL A 928 8.20 -17.90 14.43
N ARG A 929 8.33 -17.55 15.72
CA ARG A 929 7.60 -16.44 16.36
C ARG A 929 7.97 -15.08 15.74
N ALA A 930 9.26 -14.81 15.52
CA ALA A 930 9.71 -13.59 14.86
C ALA A 930 9.22 -13.47 13.40
N GLU A 931 9.08 -14.59 12.69
CA GLU A 931 8.43 -14.60 11.37
C GLU A 931 6.92 -14.33 11.43
N SER A 932 6.22 -14.85 12.45
CA SER A 932 4.80 -14.53 12.68
C SER A 932 4.62 -13.03 12.89
N ILE A 933 5.40 -12.42 13.80
CA ILE A 933 5.34 -10.98 14.09
C ILE A 933 5.66 -10.15 12.83
N LYS A 934 6.61 -10.57 11.99
CA LYS A 934 6.88 -9.90 10.70
C LYS A 934 5.67 -9.93 9.77
N LYS A 935 5.00 -11.09 9.64
CA LYS A 935 3.77 -11.25 8.84
C LYS A 935 2.61 -10.44 9.42
N GLU A 936 2.46 -10.42 10.74
CA GLU A 936 1.48 -9.59 11.47
C GLU A 936 1.71 -8.08 11.23
N LEU A 937 2.97 -7.61 11.26
CA LEU A 937 3.34 -6.22 10.98
C LEU A 937 3.16 -5.84 9.49
N GLU A 938 3.43 -6.74 8.56
CA GLU A 938 3.21 -6.54 7.13
C GLU A 938 1.71 -6.49 6.79
N GLN A 939 0.92 -7.38 7.37
CA GLN A 939 -0.55 -7.31 7.35
C GLN A 939 -1.04 -5.99 7.97
N THR A 940 -0.49 -5.56 9.11
CA THR A 940 -0.86 -4.28 9.75
C THR A 940 -0.58 -3.09 8.84
N LYS A 941 0.62 -2.99 8.24
CA LYS A 941 0.93 -1.95 7.23
C LYS A 941 -0.05 -1.98 6.05
N THR A 942 -0.40 -3.17 5.58
CA THR A 942 -1.37 -3.39 4.50
C THR A 942 -2.78 -2.95 4.91
N LEU A 943 -3.18 -3.19 6.16
CA LEU A 943 -4.45 -2.73 6.73
C LEU A 943 -4.49 -1.20 6.84
N THR A 944 -3.43 -0.56 7.35
CA THR A 944 -3.29 0.91 7.48
C THR A 944 -3.30 1.61 6.13
N SER A 945 -2.51 1.15 5.16
CA SER A 945 -2.51 1.69 3.79
C SER A 945 -3.91 1.59 3.14
N LYS A 946 -4.58 0.46 3.34
CA LYS A 946 -5.95 0.25 2.83
C LYS A 946 -7.01 1.05 3.61
N LEU A 947 -6.75 1.45 4.86
CA LEU A 947 -7.59 2.39 5.62
C LEU A 947 -7.45 3.82 5.09
N GLY A 948 -6.22 4.35 5.01
CA GLY A 948 -5.96 5.69 4.46
C GLY A 948 -6.43 5.84 3.01
N ASN A 949 -6.39 4.75 2.22
CA ASN A 949 -7.05 4.71 0.91
C ASN A 949 -8.56 4.94 1.01
N LYS A 950 -9.28 4.20 1.85
CA LYS A 950 -10.73 4.37 2.05
C LYS A 950 -11.07 5.74 2.65
N GLU A 951 -10.22 6.32 3.50
CA GLU A 951 -10.38 7.70 3.99
C GLU A 951 -10.25 8.74 2.86
N SER A 952 -9.32 8.53 1.92
CA SER A 952 -9.23 9.34 0.70
C SER A 952 -10.46 9.16 -0.20
N ASP A 953 -10.95 7.93 -0.37
CA ASP A 953 -12.14 7.62 -1.16
C ASP A 953 -13.39 8.28 -0.55
N ILE A 954 -13.52 8.27 0.79
CA ILE A 954 -14.57 8.98 1.53
C ILE A 954 -14.45 10.50 1.35
N LYS A 955 -13.23 11.05 1.27
CA LYS A 955 -12.99 12.49 1.02
C LYS A 955 -13.37 12.89 -0.41
N GLU A 956 -13.10 12.03 -1.39
CA GLU A 956 -13.45 12.22 -2.79
C GLU A 956 -14.97 12.07 -3.01
N LEU A 957 -15.61 11.05 -2.44
CA LEU A 957 -17.06 10.89 -2.45
C LEU A 957 -17.76 12.11 -1.81
N LYS A 958 -17.21 12.67 -0.73
CA LYS A 958 -17.72 13.93 -0.13
C LYS A 958 -17.57 15.15 -1.05
N LYS A 959 -16.56 15.19 -1.92
CA LYS A 959 -16.43 16.22 -2.98
C LYS A 959 -17.50 16.01 -4.07
N ILE A 960 -17.65 14.79 -4.56
CA ILE A 960 -18.64 14.44 -5.61
C ILE A 960 -20.08 14.71 -5.13
N VAL A 961 -20.41 14.36 -3.87
CA VAL A 961 -21.72 14.68 -3.27
C VAL A 961 -21.96 16.19 -3.22
N LYS A 962 -20.95 16.99 -2.86
CA LYS A 962 -21.07 18.46 -2.86
C LYS A 962 -21.23 19.04 -4.25
N GLU A 963 -20.50 18.53 -5.24
CA GLU A 963 -20.65 18.92 -6.65
C GLU A 963 -22.01 18.53 -7.22
N LYS A 964 -22.59 17.40 -6.76
CA LYS A 964 -23.96 17.01 -7.09
C LYS A 964 -25.01 17.88 -6.41
N GLN A 965 -24.78 18.35 -5.19
CA GLN A 965 -25.67 19.31 -4.53
C GLN A 965 -25.63 20.70 -5.21
N GLU A 966 -24.47 21.13 -5.70
CA GLU A 966 -24.33 22.35 -6.51
C GLU A 966 -25.02 22.20 -7.88
N GLN A 967 -24.94 21.03 -8.52
CA GLN A 967 -25.72 20.74 -9.74
C GLN A 967 -27.23 20.69 -9.47
N LEU A 968 -27.66 20.07 -8.38
CA LEU A 968 -29.07 19.98 -7.99
C LEU A 968 -29.65 21.37 -7.74
N THR A 969 -29.01 22.18 -6.89
CA THR A 969 -29.45 23.56 -6.61
C THR A 969 -29.48 24.45 -7.87
N GLN A 970 -28.56 24.26 -8.82
CA GLN A 970 -28.63 24.91 -10.13
C GLN A 970 -29.82 24.43 -10.97
N MET A 971 -30.16 23.14 -10.93
CA MET A 971 -31.36 22.60 -11.58
C MET A 971 -32.66 23.11 -10.92
N THR A 972 -32.72 23.21 -9.59
CA THR A 972 -33.86 23.81 -8.87
C THR A 972 -34.08 25.25 -9.30
N ILE A 973 -33.01 26.07 -9.37
CA ILE A 973 -33.10 27.46 -9.86
C ILE A 973 -33.58 27.52 -11.32
N ARG A 974 -33.20 26.55 -12.18
CA ARG A 974 -33.73 26.45 -13.55
C ARG A 974 -35.21 26.05 -13.58
N LYS A 975 -35.66 25.14 -12.70
CA LYS A 975 -37.06 24.76 -12.50
C LYS A 975 -37.89 25.98 -12.07
N GLU A 976 -37.51 26.64 -10.97
CA GLU A 976 -38.13 27.87 -10.46
C GLU A 976 -38.29 28.96 -11.55
N LEU A 977 -37.26 29.14 -12.40
CA LEU A 977 -37.27 30.14 -13.47
C LEU A 977 -38.13 29.71 -14.67
N ALA A 978 -38.21 28.41 -14.97
CA ALA A 978 -39.11 27.87 -15.99
C ALA A 978 -40.59 27.93 -15.53
N GLU A 979 -40.87 27.56 -14.29
CA GLU A 979 -42.20 27.66 -13.66
C GLU A 979 -42.68 29.12 -13.61
N LYS A 980 -41.80 30.06 -13.27
CA LYS A 980 -42.12 31.49 -13.31
C LYS A 980 -42.41 32.00 -14.73
N LYS A 981 -41.75 31.46 -15.76
CA LYS A 981 -42.08 31.76 -17.16
C LYS A 981 -43.44 31.16 -17.55
N LEU A 982 -43.71 29.91 -17.16
CA LEU A 982 -45.00 29.25 -17.42
C LEU A 982 -46.15 29.97 -16.73
N GLY A 983 -45.97 30.41 -15.47
CA GLY A 983 -46.95 31.21 -14.73
C GLY A 983 -47.26 32.55 -15.39
N ASN A 984 -46.25 33.22 -15.95
CA ASN A 984 -46.48 34.44 -16.75
C ASN A 984 -47.27 34.13 -18.04
N VAL A 985 -46.90 33.06 -18.77
CA VAL A 985 -47.59 32.64 -20.00
C VAL A 985 -49.04 32.23 -19.74
N ASN A 986 -49.30 31.53 -18.63
CA ASN A 986 -50.67 31.22 -18.20
C ASN A 986 -51.46 32.50 -17.91
N LYS A 987 -50.84 33.52 -17.30
CA LYS A 987 -51.47 34.82 -17.09
C LYS A 987 -51.79 35.56 -18.39
N ASP A 988 -50.92 35.47 -19.39
CA ASP A 988 -51.18 35.99 -20.73
C ASP A 988 -52.30 35.22 -21.45
N TYR A 989 -52.50 33.93 -21.14
CA TYR A 989 -53.65 33.16 -21.60
C TYR A 989 -54.94 33.49 -20.84
N GLU A 990 -54.90 33.65 -19.52
CA GLU A 990 -56.03 34.11 -18.70
C GLU A 990 -56.56 35.46 -19.21
N LEU A 991 -55.67 36.43 -19.45
CA LEU A 991 -56.02 37.74 -20.02
C LEU A 991 -56.63 37.62 -21.44
N LYS A 992 -56.12 36.71 -22.28
CA LYS A 992 -56.73 36.42 -23.59
C LYS A 992 -58.11 35.78 -23.46
N ILE A 993 -58.29 34.88 -22.51
CA ILE A 993 -59.58 34.23 -22.22
C ILE A 993 -60.59 35.26 -21.72
N GLU A 994 -60.21 36.15 -20.80
CA GLU A 994 -61.06 37.26 -20.33
C GLU A 994 -61.45 38.20 -21.49
N MET A 995 -60.50 38.58 -22.35
CA MET A 995 -60.79 39.37 -23.56
C MET A 995 -61.71 38.65 -24.56
N LEU A 996 -61.62 37.32 -24.67
CA LEU A 996 -62.49 36.52 -25.54
C LEU A 996 -63.89 36.33 -24.94
N GLN A 997 -63.99 36.07 -23.63
CA GLN A 997 -65.26 36.01 -22.89
C GLN A 997 -66.01 37.33 -23.02
N ARG A 998 -65.33 38.46 -22.80
CA ARG A 998 -65.91 39.80 -22.98
C ARG A 998 -66.42 40.04 -24.41
N LYS A 999 -65.67 39.63 -25.44
CA LYS A 999 -66.14 39.70 -26.83
C LYS A 999 -67.34 38.80 -27.11
N LEU A 1000 -67.38 37.62 -26.49
CA LEU A 1000 -68.51 36.69 -26.61
C LEU A 1000 -69.76 37.25 -25.91
N GLU A 1001 -69.59 37.90 -24.76
CA GLU A 1001 -70.67 38.57 -24.02
C GLU A 1001 -71.18 39.83 -24.75
N GLU A 1002 -70.28 40.64 -25.33
CA GLU A 1002 -70.64 41.75 -26.22
C GLU A 1002 -71.37 41.25 -27.49
N ALA A 1003 -70.97 40.11 -28.06
CA ALA A 1003 -71.67 39.48 -29.18
C ALA A 1003 -73.04 38.92 -28.76
N HIS A 1004 -73.15 38.24 -27.62
CA HIS A 1004 -74.40 37.67 -27.10
C HIS A 1004 -75.42 38.77 -26.78
N ASN A 1005 -75.00 39.88 -26.19
CA ASN A 1005 -75.86 41.06 -26.00
C ASN A 1005 -76.35 41.65 -27.34
N ASN A 1006 -75.52 41.68 -28.38
CA ASN A 1006 -75.95 42.09 -29.72
C ASN A 1006 -76.94 41.09 -30.37
N TYR A 1007 -76.75 39.78 -30.18
CA TYR A 1007 -77.72 38.77 -30.62
C TYR A 1007 -79.05 38.92 -29.89
N LYS A 1008 -79.04 39.08 -28.57
CA LYS A 1008 -80.25 39.26 -27.74
C LYS A 1008 -81.00 40.57 -28.06
N LYS A 1009 -80.27 41.62 -28.47
CA LYS A 1009 -80.89 42.85 -29.00
C LYS A 1009 -81.60 42.58 -30.34
N LYS A 1010 -80.98 41.84 -31.26
CA LYS A 1010 -81.62 41.43 -32.52
C LYS A 1010 -82.79 40.49 -32.32
N GLU A 1011 -82.70 39.56 -31.37
CA GLU A 1011 -83.78 38.67 -30.95
C GLU A 1011 -85.01 39.47 -30.55
N LYS A 1012 -84.84 40.49 -29.69
CA LYS A 1012 -85.91 41.42 -29.31
C LYS A 1012 -86.43 42.26 -30.50
N GLU A 1013 -85.55 42.71 -31.39
CA GLU A 1013 -85.96 43.39 -32.64
C GLU A 1013 -86.78 42.45 -33.56
N PHE A 1014 -86.49 41.14 -33.57
CA PHE A 1014 -87.28 40.14 -34.27
C PHE A 1014 -88.61 39.82 -33.58
N GLU A 1015 -88.64 39.69 -32.25
CA GLU A 1015 -89.89 39.58 -31.46
C GLU A 1015 -90.83 40.76 -31.74
N GLU A 1016 -90.32 42.00 -31.71
CA GLU A 1016 -91.10 43.21 -32.03
C GLU A 1016 -91.65 43.21 -33.46
N THR A 1017 -90.95 42.60 -34.44
CA THR A 1017 -91.52 42.39 -35.79
C THR A 1017 -92.49 41.21 -35.87
N LEU A 1018 -92.33 40.17 -35.05
CA LEU A 1018 -93.23 39.02 -35.01
C LEU A 1018 -94.57 39.37 -34.37
N ASP A 1019 -94.59 40.14 -33.28
CA ASP A 1019 -95.83 40.67 -32.69
C ASP A 1019 -96.58 41.58 -33.68
N HIS A 1020 -95.84 42.37 -34.48
CA HIS A 1020 -96.43 43.17 -35.56
C HIS A 1020 -97.07 42.30 -36.63
N LEU A 1021 -96.37 41.26 -37.11
CA LEU A 1021 -96.90 40.32 -38.10
C LEU A 1021 -98.06 39.48 -37.56
N GLN A 1022 -98.06 39.12 -36.27
CA GLN A 1022 -99.16 38.42 -35.62
C GLN A 1022 -100.39 39.33 -35.51
N THR A 1023 -100.21 40.62 -35.23
CA THR A 1023 -101.30 41.62 -35.24
C THR A 1023 -101.94 41.77 -36.63
N ASP A 1024 -101.13 41.73 -37.70
CA ASP A 1024 -101.62 41.71 -39.08
C ASP A 1024 -102.35 40.38 -39.41
N ILE A 1025 -101.83 39.23 -38.95
CA ILE A 1025 -102.46 37.91 -39.12
C ILE A 1025 -103.82 37.85 -38.41
N ASP A 1026 -103.92 38.31 -37.17
CA ASP A 1026 -105.17 38.31 -36.39
C ASP A 1026 -106.22 39.22 -37.04
N SER A 1027 -105.79 40.34 -37.64
CA SER A 1027 -106.64 41.23 -38.43
C SER A 1027 -107.20 40.53 -39.68
N LEU A 1028 -106.35 39.81 -40.43
CA LEU A 1028 -106.75 39.04 -41.60
C LEU A 1028 -107.61 37.80 -41.25
N GLU A 1029 -107.37 37.16 -40.11
CA GLU A 1029 -108.22 36.09 -39.55
C GLU A 1029 -109.63 36.62 -39.21
N SER A 1030 -109.76 37.86 -38.75
CA SER A 1030 -111.05 38.51 -38.50
C SER A 1030 -111.85 38.72 -39.81
N GLU A 1031 -111.25 39.29 -40.85
CA GLU A 1031 -111.88 39.47 -42.17
C GLU A 1031 -112.31 38.12 -42.79
N LYS A 1032 -111.44 37.11 -42.67
CA LYS A 1032 -111.67 35.71 -43.06
C LYS A 1032 -112.82 35.07 -42.25
N GLY A 1033 -113.02 35.48 -41.01
CA GLY A 1033 -114.14 35.12 -40.15
C GLY A 1033 -115.48 35.61 -40.72
N GLU A 1034 -115.59 36.90 -41.05
CA GLU A 1034 -116.79 37.46 -41.67
C GLU A 1034 -117.13 36.79 -43.01
N MET A 1035 -116.11 36.49 -43.82
CA MET A 1035 -116.28 35.79 -45.10
C MET A 1035 -116.77 34.35 -44.90
N LYS A 1036 -116.37 33.67 -43.82
CA LYS A 1036 -116.88 32.34 -43.46
C LYS A 1036 -118.36 32.37 -43.02
N GLU A 1037 -118.81 33.41 -42.32
CA GLU A 1037 -120.22 33.56 -41.96
C GLU A 1037 -121.10 33.78 -43.20
N LYS A 1038 -120.65 34.63 -44.12
CA LYS A 1038 -121.31 34.86 -45.43
C LYS A 1038 -121.42 33.55 -46.24
N LEU A 1039 -120.45 32.63 -46.13
CA LEU A 1039 -120.47 31.33 -46.79
C LEU A 1039 -121.44 30.30 -46.16
N LYS A 1040 -121.65 30.34 -44.84
CA LYS A 1040 -122.52 29.37 -44.12
C LYS A 1040 -123.99 29.40 -44.55
N LEU A 1041 -124.46 30.51 -45.13
CA LEU A 1041 -125.85 30.68 -45.57
C LEU A 1041 -126.22 29.91 -46.85
N PHE A 1042 -125.25 29.44 -47.64
CA PHE A 1042 -125.50 28.93 -49.00
C PHE A 1042 -125.38 27.40 -49.20
N SER A 1043 -124.88 26.65 -48.22
CA SER A 1043 -124.53 25.23 -48.39
C SER A 1043 -125.44 24.26 -47.61
N LYS A 1044 -126.74 24.23 -47.93
CA LYS A 1044 -127.73 23.37 -47.25
C LYS A 1044 -128.44 22.38 -48.20
N LYS A 1045 -127.67 21.55 -48.91
CA LYS A 1045 -128.18 20.42 -49.71
C LYS A 1045 -127.10 19.33 -49.91
N ALA A 1046 -127.55 18.11 -50.22
CA ALA A 1046 -126.78 16.86 -50.33
C ALA A 1046 -126.26 16.26 -49.01
N GLN A 1047 -126.67 15.02 -48.74
CA GLN A 1047 -126.27 14.15 -47.63
C GLN A 1047 -125.79 12.81 -48.19
N MET A 1048 -125.02 12.04 -47.39
CA MET A 1048 -124.98 10.55 -47.41
C MET A 1048 -124.29 9.94 -48.66
N GLU A 1049 -123.61 8.79 -48.66
CA GLU A 1049 -123.29 7.74 -47.66
C GLU A 1049 -121.92 7.13 -48.09
N ALA A 1050 -120.99 6.66 -47.25
CA ALA A 1050 -120.86 5.31 -46.65
C ALA A 1050 -119.36 5.17 -46.24
N THR A 1051 -118.91 4.73 -45.05
CA THR A 1051 -118.82 3.34 -44.48
C THR A 1051 -118.00 2.36 -45.35
N ILE A 1052 -117.14 1.43 -44.84
CA ILE A 1052 -116.70 1.11 -43.46
C ILE A 1052 -115.30 0.41 -43.44
N SER A 1053 -114.79 0.13 -42.23
CA SER A 1053 -113.46 -0.39 -41.82
C SER A 1053 -112.90 -1.71 -42.42
N LYS A 1054 -111.56 -1.86 -42.31
CA LYS A 1054 -110.76 -3.09 -41.98
C LYS A 1054 -110.91 -4.37 -42.86
N SER A 1055 -109.78 -5.00 -43.25
CA SER A 1055 -109.26 -6.26 -42.62
C SER A 1055 -108.38 -7.17 -43.52
N VAL A 1056 -107.45 -7.90 -42.86
CA VAL A 1056 -107.09 -9.33 -43.06
C VAL A 1056 -106.55 -9.85 -44.42
N SER A 1057 -105.24 -10.11 -44.43
CA SER A 1057 -104.52 -11.39 -44.70
C SER A 1057 -104.71 -12.25 -45.98
N ALA A 1058 -103.64 -13.02 -46.27
CA ALA A 1058 -103.58 -14.26 -47.08
C ALA A 1058 -103.76 -14.09 -48.61
N SER A 1059 -103.21 -14.94 -49.50
CA SER A 1059 -102.12 -15.95 -49.48
C SER A 1059 -101.79 -16.27 -50.98
N SER A 1060 -100.81 -17.05 -51.46
CA SER A 1060 -100.30 -18.38 -51.10
C SER A 1060 -99.31 -18.85 -52.21
N LEU A 1061 -98.51 -19.92 -51.96
CA LEU A 1061 -97.89 -20.84 -52.97
C LEU A 1061 -96.84 -20.25 -53.97
N SER A 1062 -95.83 -20.99 -54.48
CA SER A 1062 -95.25 -22.31 -54.13
C SER A 1062 -93.89 -22.58 -54.84
N SER A 1063 -93.26 -23.72 -54.52
CA SER A 1063 -92.26 -24.50 -55.30
C SER A 1063 -90.74 -24.29 -55.10
N SER A 1064 -90.14 -25.25 -54.37
CA SER A 1064 -89.11 -26.20 -54.85
C SER A 1064 -87.59 -25.89 -54.91
N MET A 1065 -86.82 -26.78 -54.25
CA MET A 1065 -85.42 -27.23 -54.53
C MET A 1065 -84.23 -26.29 -54.20
N GLN A 1066 -83.04 -26.76 -53.76
CA GLN A 1066 -82.59 -28.07 -53.21
C GLN A 1066 -81.17 -27.95 -52.56
N SER A 1067 -80.81 -28.86 -51.63
CA SER A 1067 -79.45 -29.15 -51.07
C SER A 1067 -78.78 -28.10 -50.15
N SER A 1068 -77.87 -28.42 -49.22
CA SER A 1068 -77.62 -29.63 -48.38
C SER A 1068 -76.65 -29.24 -47.24
N LEU A 1069 -77.05 -29.24 -45.96
CA LEU A 1069 -76.95 -30.36 -44.99
C LEU A 1069 -75.52 -30.80 -44.59
N GLY A 1070 -75.25 -30.84 -43.28
CA GLY A 1070 -74.07 -31.45 -42.64
C GLY A 1070 -74.46 -32.45 -41.53
N GLY A 1071 -73.49 -33.05 -40.82
CA GLY A 1071 -73.77 -34.01 -39.73
C GLY A 1071 -72.53 -34.52 -38.93
N PRO A 1072 -72.71 -35.31 -37.85
CA PRO A 1072 -71.68 -35.48 -36.80
C PRO A 1072 -71.33 -36.93 -36.32
N THR A 1073 -70.21 -37.05 -35.58
CA THR A 1073 -69.90 -37.99 -34.46
C THR A 1073 -69.81 -39.54 -34.60
N LEU A 1074 -68.62 -40.09 -34.23
CA LEU A 1074 -68.35 -41.38 -33.51
C LEU A 1074 -68.58 -42.74 -34.27
N PRO A 1075 -68.14 -43.93 -33.75
CA PRO A 1075 -66.77 -44.31 -33.34
C PRO A 1075 -66.30 -45.76 -33.75
N ALA A 1076 -65.02 -46.07 -33.44
CA ALA A 1076 -64.45 -47.41 -33.10
C ALA A 1076 -64.15 -48.55 -34.14
N VAL A 1077 -62.86 -48.90 -34.22
CA VAL A 1077 -62.20 -50.25 -34.25
C VAL A 1077 -62.75 -51.42 -35.11
N VAL A 1078 -61.92 -51.95 -36.03
CA VAL A 1078 -61.68 -53.41 -36.23
C VAL A 1078 -60.31 -53.69 -36.90
N ARG A 1079 -59.80 -54.91 -36.69
CA ARG A 1079 -58.46 -55.50 -36.89
C ARG A 1079 -57.80 -55.52 -38.29
N ASP A 1080 -56.48 -55.37 -38.25
CA ASP A 1080 -55.43 -56.23 -38.85
C ASP A 1080 -55.52 -56.69 -40.32
N SER A 1081 -54.82 -55.96 -41.20
CA SER A 1081 -54.18 -56.52 -42.42
C SER A 1081 -52.66 -56.52 -42.22
N PRO A 1082 -51.91 -57.55 -42.64
CA PRO A 1082 -50.47 -57.63 -42.40
C PRO A 1082 -49.66 -56.59 -43.20
N MET A 1083 -50.06 -56.29 -44.44
CA MET A 1083 -49.49 -55.15 -45.18
C MET A 1083 -49.82 -53.84 -44.47
N LEU A 1084 -51.06 -53.68 -44.00
CA LEU A 1084 -51.45 -52.48 -43.26
C LEU A 1084 -50.69 -52.37 -41.92
N MET A 1085 -50.34 -53.47 -41.26
CA MET A 1085 -49.47 -53.46 -40.08
C MET A 1085 -48.01 -53.18 -40.41
N GLN A 1086 -47.49 -53.66 -41.55
CA GLN A 1086 -46.14 -53.32 -42.01
C GLN A 1086 -46.05 -51.83 -42.39
N GLU A 1087 -47.07 -51.32 -43.07
CA GLU A 1087 -47.26 -49.91 -43.45
C GLU A 1087 -47.51 -49.02 -42.22
N ILE A 1088 -48.33 -49.45 -41.27
CA ILE A 1088 -48.47 -48.78 -39.96
C ILE A 1088 -47.15 -48.83 -39.18
N ASN A 1089 -46.30 -49.83 -39.34
CA ASN A 1089 -45.00 -49.89 -38.68
C ASN A 1089 -43.92 -49.05 -39.40
N THR A 1090 -43.95 -48.91 -40.73
CA THR A 1090 -43.11 -47.93 -41.44
C THR A 1090 -43.60 -46.51 -41.20
N LEU A 1091 -44.92 -46.25 -41.23
CA LEU A 1091 -45.53 -44.99 -40.83
C LEU A 1091 -45.28 -44.68 -39.35
N LYS A 1092 -45.29 -45.65 -38.43
CA LYS A 1092 -44.87 -45.43 -37.03
C LYS A 1092 -43.38 -45.12 -36.93
N LYS A 1093 -42.51 -45.76 -37.72
CA LYS A 1093 -41.07 -45.44 -37.76
C LYS A 1093 -40.82 -44.05 -38.33
N LEU A 1094 -41.44 -43.70 -39.46
CA LEU A 1094 -41.39 -42.37 -40.07
C LEU A 1094 -41.99 -41.33 -39.13
N PHE A 1095 -43.15 -41.58 -38.51
CA PHE A 1095 -43.74 -40.71 -37.48
C PHE A 1095 -42.86 -40.60 -36.23
N HIS A 1096 -42.09 -41.64 -35.85
CA HIS A 1096 -41.10 -41.52 -34.78
C HIS A 1096 -39.84 -40.79 -35.23
N GLN A 1097 -39.43 -40.88 -36.50
CA GLN A 1097 -38.36 -40.05 -37.07
C GLN A 1097 -38.78 -38.59 -37.14
N GLU A 1098 -39.91 -38.27 -37.77
CA GLU A 1098 -40.56 -36.95 -37.77
C GLU A 1098 -40.80 -36.41 -36.35
N LYS A 1099 -41.35 -37.21 -35.44
CA LYS A 1099 -41.53 -36.81 -34.04
C LYS A 1099 -40.18 -36.57 -33.35
N ASN A 1100 -39.15 -37.37 -33.60
CA ASN A 1100 -37.83 -37.17 -33.01
C ASN A 1100 -37.07 -36.00 -33.66
N GLU A 1101 -37.23 -35.75 -34.95
CA GLU A 1101 -36.70 -34.58 -35.67
C GLU A 1101 -37.42 -33.33 -35.19
N ARG A 1102 -38.75 -33.33 -35.13
CA ARG A 1102 -39.54 -32.23 -34.54
C ARG A 1102 -39.19 -32.00 -33.08
N ILE A 1103 -39.00 -33.03 -32.26
CA ILE A 1103 -38.51 -32.89 -30.88
C ILE A 1103 -37.07 -32.37 -30.84
N LYS A 1104 -36.19 -32.81 -31.74
CA LYS A 1104 -34.81 -32.34 -31.88
C LYS A 1104 -34.72 -30.89 -32.35
N LEU A 1105 -35.66 -30.43 -33.17
CA LEU A 1105 -35.83 -29.04 -33.65
C LEU A 1105 -36.46 -28.15 -32.56
N GLN A 1106 -37.54 -28.61 -31.93
CA GLN A 1106 -38.18 -27.93 -30.78
C GLN A 1106 -37.21 -27.81 -29.60
N ASN A 1107 -36.43 -28.86 -29.33
CA ASN A 1107 -35.34 -28.84 -28.36
C ASN A 1107 -34.01 -28.35 -28.95
N GLU A 1108 -33.95 -27.84 -30.18
CA GLU A 1108 -32.69 -27.32 -30.73
C GLU A 1108 -32.32 -26.02 -30.03
N HIS A 1109 -33.31 -25.21 -29.64
CA HIS A 1109 -33.11 -24.05 -28.79
C HIS A 1109 -32.57 -24.44 -27.41
N TYR A 1110 -33.23 -25.38 -26.72
CA TYR A 1110 -32.77 -25.88 -25.42
C TYR A 1110 -31.41 -26.61 -25.49
N LYS A 1111 -31.10 -27.30 -26.60
CA LYS A 1111 -29.81 -27.93 -26.82
C LYS A 1111 -28.73 -26.90 -27.15
N LYS A 1112 -29.02 -25.86 -27.94
CA LYS A 1112 -28.09 -24.74 -28.16
C LYS A 1112 -27.81 -23.98 -26.86
N GLN A 1113 -28.82 -23.80 -26.00
CA GLN A 1113 -28.63 -23.28 -24.65
C GLN A 1113 -27.71 -24.21 -23.82
N LEU A 1114 -28.00 -25.51 -23.76
CA LEU A 1114 -27.20 -26.47 -22.99
C LEU A 1114 -25.76 -26.61 -23.51
N ASP A 1115 -25.57 -26.72 -24.83
CA ASP A 1115 -24.27 -26.80 -25.50
C ASP A 1115 -23.48 -25.47 -25.39
N SER A 1116 -24.14 -24.35 -25.05
CA SER A 1116 -23.48 -23.07 -24.76
C SER A 1116 -22.99 -22.92 -23.32
N LEU A 1117 -23.34 -23.87 -22.44
CA LEU A 1117 -22.82 -23.94 -21.07
C LEU A 1117 -21.52 -24.74 -21.04
N ALA A 1118 -20.59 -24.36 -20.16
CA ALA A 1118 -19.33 -25.08 -20.01
C ALA A 1118 -19.56 -26.50 -19.45
N PRO A 1119 -18.88 -27.54 -19.97
CA PRO A 1119 -19.03 -28.91 -19.49
C PRO A 1119 -18.49 -29.06 -18.06
N LEU A 1120 -19.28 -29.68 -17.18
CA LEU A 1120 -18.92 -29.88 -15.78
C LEU A 1120 -17.72 -30.85 -15.62
N PRO A 1121 -16.74 -30.56 -14.75
CA PRO A 1121 -15.58 -31.42 -14.54
C PRO A 1121 -15.96 -32.76 -13.87
N SER A 1122 -15.54 -33.88 -14.44
CA SER A 1122 -15.82 -35.21 -13.87
C SER A 1122 -14.79 -35.58 -12.78
N PHE A 1123 -15.15 -35.38 -11.51
CA PHE A 1123 -14.32 -35.76 -10.36
C PHE A 1123 -14.24 -37.29 -10.18
N LYS A 1124 -13.37 -37.96 -10.94
CA LYS A 1124 -13.06 -39.39 -10.76
C LYS A 1124 -11.96 -39.57 -9.72
N THR A 1125 -12.31 -40.06 -8.53
CA THR A 1125 -11.41 -40.23 -7.38
C THR A 1125 -10.56 -41.50 -7.44
N ASN A 1126 -10.15 -41.93 -8.63
CA ASN A 1126 -9.25 -43.07 -8.81
C ASN A 1126 -7.81 -42.55 -8.92
N LYS A 1127 -6.86 -43.20 -8.23
CA LYS A 1127 -5.43 -42.93 -8.43
C LYS A 1127 -5.01 -43.38 -9.83
N ASP A 1128 -4.27 -42.53 -10.53
CA ASP A 1128 -3.67 -42.86 -11.81
C ASP A 1128 -2.23 -43.35 -11.53
N GLU A 1129 -2.04 -44.67 -11.55
CA GLU A 1129 -0.79 -45.33 -11.13
C GLU A 1129 0.42 -44.84 -11.96
N VAL A 1130 0.21 -44.50 -13.23
CA VAL A 1130 1.24 -43.96 -14.13
C VAL A 1130 1.63 -42.53 -13.74
N ILE A 1131 0.70 -41.73 -13.17
CA ILE A 1131 1.03 -40.42 -12.59
C ILE A 1131 1.82 -40.61 -11.28
N ASP A 1132 1.37 -41.50 -10.40
CA ASP A 1132 2.05 -41.80 -9.12
C ASP A 1132 3.47 -42.34 -9.34
N GLU A 1133 3.72 -43.12 -10.39
CA GLU A 1133 5.07 -43.59 -10.77
C GLU A 1133 5.95 -42.47 -11.34
N LEU A 1134 5.44 -41.65 -12.27
CA LEU A 1134 6.20 -40.52 -12.81
C LEU A 1134 6.56 -39.49 -11.72
N PHE A 1135 5.67 -39.24 -10.75
CA PHE A 1135 6.01 -38.38 -9.61
C PHE A 1135 7.10 -38.98 -8.70
N LYS A 1136 7.13 -40.31 -8.50
CA LYS A 1136 8.20 -40.98 -7.74
C LYS A 1136 9.53 -40.92 -8.49
N GLU A 1137 9.55 -41.20 -9.80
CA GLU A 1137 10.75 -41.11 -10.63
C GLU A 1137 11.32 -39.68 -10.63
N GLY A 1138 10.46 -38.67 -10.85
CA GLY A 1138 10.85 -37.27 -10.83
C GLY A 1138 11.31 -36.77 -9.47
N ALA A 1139 10.69 -37.23 -8.36
CA ALA A 1139 11.11 -36.88 -7.00
C ALA A 1139 12.48 -37.46 -6.66
N ALA A 1140 12.73 -38.74 -6.99
CA ALA A 1140 14.02 -39.39 -6.80
C ALA A 1140 15.12 -38.70 -7.62
N LEU A 1141 14.89 -38.44 -8.91
CA LEU A 1141 15.84 -37.75 -9.78
C LEU A 1141 16.15 -36.32 -9.29
N LYS A 1142 15.13 -35.58 -8.84
CA LYS A 1142 15.30 -34.27 -8.19
C LYS A 1142 16.17 -34.36 -6.94
N GLN A 1143 15.99 -35.39 -6.11
CA GLN A 1143 16.79 -35.61 -4.91
C GLN A 1143 18.25 -35.96 -5.25
N GLU A 1144 18.50 -36.82 -6.24
CA GLU A 1144 19.85 -37.14 -6.74
C GLU A 1144 20.59 -35.89 -7.25
N ILE A 1145 19.91 -35.06 -8.06
CA ILE A 1145 20.48 -33.81 -8.59
C ILE A 1145 20.78 -32.82 -7.46
N LEU A 1146 19.86 -32.65 -6.50
CA LEU A 1146 20.09 -31.76 -5.34
C LEU A 1146 21.24 -32.24 -4.46
N LEU A 1147 21.38 -33.55 -4.23
CA LEU A 1147 22.50 -34.12 -3.46
C LEU A 1147 23.84 -33.91 -4.17
N ALA A 1148 23.89 -34.07 -5.50
CA ALA A 1148 25.10 -33.80 -6.29
C ALA A 1148 25.51 -32.32 -6.25
N LEU A 1149 24.55 -31.40 -6.30
CA LEU A 1149 24.80 -29.95 -6.21
C LEU A 1149 25.18 -29.49 -4.80
N ALA A 1150 24.55 -30.04 -3.75
CA ALA A 1150 24.74 -29.61 -2.37
C ALA A 1150 26.04 -30.14 -1.72
N LYS A 1151 26.61 -31.24 -2.24
CA LYS A 1151 27.84 -31.86 -1.69
C LYS A 1151 28.83 -32.24 -2.80
N PRO A 1152 29.50 -31.26 -3.43
CA PRO A 1152 30.62 -31.53 -4.34
C PRO A 1152 31.73 -32.27 -3.59
N THR A 1153 31.93 -33.54 -3.91
CA THR A 1153 33.02 -34.34 -3.36
C THR A 1153 34.35 -33.95 -3.99
N PHE A 1154 35.41 -33.90 -3.18
CA PHE A 1154 36.77 -33.62 -3.64
C PHE A 1154 37.72 -34.77 -3.25
N PRO A 1155 38.74 -35.09 -4.07
CA PRO A 1155 39.74 -36.10 -3.73
C PRO A 1155 40.45 -35.79 -2.39
N PRO A 1156 40.52 -36.74 -1.43
CA PRO A 1156 41.20 -36.52 -0.16
C PRO A 1156 42.72 -36.35 -0.38
N ILE A 1157 43.18 -35.10 -0.30
CA ILE A 1157 44.56 -34.67 -0.60
C ILE A 1157 45.61 -35.54 0.09
N TYR A 1158 45.36 -35.92 1.35
CA TYR A 1158 46.23 -36.72 2.20
C TYR A 1158 46.38 -38.20 1.80
N LYS A 1159 45.61 -38.71 0.83
CA LYS A 1159 45.73 -40.10 0.33
C LYS A 1159 46.56 -40.23 -0.95
N LEU A 1160 47.08 -39.14 -1.49
CA LEU A 1160 47.81 -39.11 -2.77
C LEU A 1160 49.31 -39.35 -2.57
N LYS A 1161 49.86 -40.36 -3.25
CA LYS A 1161 51.31 -40.56 -3.32
C LYS A 1161 51.97 -39.39 -4.06
N PRO A 1162 53.14 -38.88 -3.61
CA PRO A 1162 53.89 -37.86 -4.34
C PRO A 1162 54.08 -38.24 -5.81
N GLY A 1163 53.87 -37.27 -6.71
CA GLY A 1163 53.92 -37.46 -8.16
C GLY A 1163 52.60 -37.90 -8.83
N ASN A 1164 51.69 -38.59 -8.14
CA ASN A 1164 50.48 -39.15 -8.78
C ASN A 1164 49.20 -38.31 -8.59
N GLY A 1165 49.30 -37.14 -7.95
CA GLY A 1165 48.17 -36.24 -7.65
C GLY A 1165 47.39 -35.76 -8.89
N PRO A 1166 48.05 -35.19 -9.92
CA PRO A 1166 47.34 -34.64 -11.09
C PRO A 1166 46.49 -35.68 -11.83
N ALA A 1167 47.00 -36.90 -12.01
CA ALA A 1167 46.27 -37.97 -12.70
C ALA A 1167 45.03 -38.43 -11.91
N ALA A 1168 45.13 -38.53 -10.58
CA ALA A 1168 44.00 -38.87 -9.71
C ALA A 1168 42.92 -37.77 -9.71
N TRP A 1169 43.32 -36.49 -9.76
CA TRP A 1169 42.40 -35.37 -9.88
C TRP A 1169 41.70 -35.34 -11.23
N HIS A 1170 42.43 -35.49 -12.34
CA HIS A 1170 41.81 -35.58 -13.68
C HIS A 1170 40.81 -36.72 -13.76
N LYS A 1171 41.15 -37.91 -13.23
CA LYS A 1171 40.23 -39.04 -13.18
C LYS A 1171 38.94 -38.70 -12.41
N HIS A 1172 39.05 -38.16 -11.19
CA HIS A 1172 37.88 -37.79 -10.38
C HIS A 1172 37.01 -36.71 -11.05
N PHE A 1173 37.61 -35.70 -11.69
CA PHE A 1173 36.84 -34.67 -12.39
C PHE A 1173 36.14 -35.22 -13.65
N VAL A 1174 36.74 -36.18 -14.35
CA VAL A 1174 36.07 -36.92 -15.44
C VAL A 1174 34.92 -37.79 -14.90
N GLU A 1175 35.10 -38.48 -13.77
CA GLU A 1175 34.05 -39.29 -13.13
C GLU A 1175 32.85 -38.44 -12.67
N GLU A 1176 33.08 -37.29 -12.03
CA GLU A 1176 31.99 -36.37 -11.67
C GLU A 1176 31.35 -35.68 -12.90
N GLN A 1177 32.13 -35.35 -13.96
CA GLN A 1177 31.55 -34.86 -15.22
C GLN A 1177 30.66 -35.91 -15.90
N GLN A 1178 31.08 -37.19 -15.92
CA GLN A 1178 30.27 -38.29 -16.45
C GLN A 1178 28.98 -38.50 -15.63
N LYS A 1179 29.06 -38.38 -14.30
CA LYS A 1179 27.92 -38.45 -13.38
C LYS A 1179 26.92 -37.30 -13.60
N ILE A 1180 27.40 -36.07 -13.77
CA ILE A 1180 26.56 -34.90 -14.13
C ILE A 1180 25.92 -35.09 -15.51
N LEU A 1181 26.67 -35.61 -16.50
CA LEU A 1181 26.17 -35.89 -17.83
C LEU A 1181 25.08 -36.98 -17.81
N ASN A 1182 25.26 -38.05 -17.03
CA ASN A 1182 24.27 -39.12 -16.85
C ASN A 1182 22.99 -38.62 -16.17
N LEU A 1183 23.11 -37.81 -15.10
CA LEU A 1183 21.97 -37.17 -14.45
C LEU A 1183 21.22 -36.23 -15.41
N LYS A 1184 21.95 -35.51 -16.28
CA LYS A 1184 21.31 -34.70 -17.33
C LYS A 1184 20.56 -35.57 -18.34
N GLN A 1185 21.18 -36.62 -18.87
CA GLN A 1185 20.52 -37.54 -19.81
C GLN A 1185 19.22 -38.13 -19.21
N ARG A 1186 19.27 -38.60 -17.96
CA ARG A 1186 18.09 -39.08 -17.23
C ARG A 1186 17.01 -38.01 -17.05
N ALA A 1187 17.38 -36.72 -16.93
CA ALA A 1187 16.43 -35.62 -16.86
C ALA A 1187 15.81 -35.28 -18.22
N ASP A 1188 16.61 -35.27 -19.29
CA ASP A 1188 16.15 -35.06 -20.67
C ASP A 1188 15.20 -36.22 -21.10
N ASP A 1189 15.51 -37.47 -20.72
CA ASP A 1189 14.67 -38.65 -20.91
C ASP A 1189 13.37 -38.56 -20.09
N PHE A 1190 13.45 -38.20 -18.81
CA PHE A 1190 12.28 -38.06 -17.93
C PHE A 1190 11.35 -36.94 -18.39
N GLN A 1191 11.89 -35.80 -18.82
CA GLN A 1191 11.12 -34.72 -19.44
C GLN A 1191 10.39 -35.23 -20.70
N SER A 1192 11.05 -36.05 -21.51
CA SER A 1192 10.46 -36.65 -22.71
C SER A 1192 9.33 -37.62 -22.38
N LYS A 1193 9.46 -38.46 -21.34
CA LYS A 1193 8.36 -39.31 -20.81
C LYS A 1193 7.15 -38.47 -20.39
N VAL A 1194 7.37 -37.46 -19.54
CA VAL A 1194 6.32 -36.61 -18.99
C VAL A 1194 5.62 -35.81 -20.09
N ALA A 1195 6.36 -35.29 -21.07
CA ALA A 1195 5.78 -34.62 -22.24
C ALA A 1195 4.91 -35.57 -23.06
N ALA A 1196 5.41 -36.75 -23.43
CA ALA A 1196 4.66 -37.75 -24.20
C ALA A 1196 3.36 -38.18 -23.49
N GLU A 1197 3.41 -38.41 -22.18
CA GLU A 1197 2.23 -38.80 -21.41
C GLU A 1197 1.22 -37.66 -21.24
N SER A 1198 1.69 -36.42 -21.09
CA SER A 1198 0.84 -35.22 -21.09
C SER A 1198 0.11 -35.04 -22.44
N VAL A 1199 0.78 -35.34 -23.55
CA VAL A 1199 0.20 -35.31 -24.90
C VAL A 1199 -0.85 -36.42 -25.08
N LYS A 1200 -0.63 -37.64 -24.56
CA LYS A 1200 -1.63 -38.72 -24.60
C LYS A 1200 -2.92 -38.37 -23.86
N ARG A 1201 -2.81 -37.80 -22.65
CA ARG A 1201 -3.97 -37.48 -21.81
C ARG A 1201 -4.77 -36.25 -22.29
N LYS A 1202 -4.17 -35.34 -23.05
CA LYS A 1202 -4.88 -34.16 -23.59
C LYS A 1202 -5.68 -34.54 -24.84
N PHE A 1203 -7.01 -34.50 -24.75
CA PHE A 1203 -7.90 -34.67 -25.90
C PHE A 1203 -7.57 -33.63 -26.99
N GLY A 1204 -7.39 -34.07 -28.25
CA GLY A 1204 -6.92 -33.23 -29.36
C GLY A 1204 -5.44 -32.80 -29.30
N GLY A 1205 -4.69 -33.17 -28.26
CA GLY A 1205 -3.29 -32.76 -28.08
C GLY A 1205 -2.27 -33.57 -28.89
N LYS A 1206 -2.64 -34.75 -29.38
CA LYS A 1206 -1.80 -35.65 -30.19
C LYS A 1206 -2.16 -35.58 -31.69
N ILE A 1207 -1.17 -35.81 -32.55
CA ILE A 1207 -1.39 -36.18 -33.95
C ILE A 1207 -1.69 -37.69 -33.99
N GLU A 1208 -2.52 -38.13 -34.92
CA GLU A 1208 -2.79 -39.56 -35.14
C GLU A 1208 -1.69 -40.17 -36.03
N THR A 1209 -0.81 -40.96 -35.43
CA THR A 1209 0.37 -41.59 -36.06
C THR A 1209 0.64 -42.96 -35.46
N ASP A 1210 0.98 -43.95 -36.30
CA ASP A 1210 1.00 -45.37 -35.90
C ASP A 1210 2.15 -45.77 -34.96
N PHE A 1211 3.30 -45.09 -35.05
CA PHE A 1211 4.55 -45.53 -34.40
C PHE A 1211 4.86 -44.87 -33.05
N THR A 1212 4.57 -43.58 -32.92
CA THR A 1212 4.89 -42.76 -31.73
C THR A 1212 3.88 -41.63 -31.56
N VAL A 1213 3.85 -41.02 -30.38
CA VAL A 1213 2.92 -39.93 -30.03
C VAL A 1213 3.59 -38.59 -30.29
N PHE A 1214 3.19 -37.90 -31.37
CA PHE A 1214 3.61 -36.53 -31.64
C PHE A 1214 2.59 -35.51 -31.09
N PRO A 1215 3.03 -34.41 -30.44
CA PRO A 1215 2.14 -33.30 -30.10
C PRO A 1215 1.64 -32.59 -31.36
N THR A 1216 0.41 -32.09 -31.33
CA THR A 1216 -0.04 -31.09 -32.32
C THR A 1216 0.79 -29.81 -32.21
N LYS A 1217 0.81 -28.99 -33.27
CA LYS A 1217 1.55 -27.70 -33.28
C LYS A 1217 1.14 -26.79 -32.12
N GLU A 1218 -0.13 -26.83 -31.74
CA GLU A 1218 -0.70 -26.09 -30.60
C GLU A 1218 -0.25 -26.68 -29.26
N MET A 1219 -0.31 -28.00 -29.09
CA MET A 1219 0.18 -28.67 -27.87
C MET A 1219 1.69 -28.49 -27.69
N ALA A 1220 2.47 -28.53 -28.78
CA ALA A 1220 3.90 -28.25 -28.77
C ALA A 1220 4.21 -26.79 -28.37
N LYS A 1221 3.37 -25.83 -28.78
CA LYS A 1221 3.47 -24.44 -28.31
C LYS A 1221 3.13 -24.33 -26.82
N ALA A 1222 2.00 -24.90 -26.39
CA ALA A 1222 1.55 -24.88 -25.00
C ALA A 1222 2.52 -25.54 -24.02
N LEU A 1223 3.22 -26.62 -24.42
CA LEU A 1223 4.27 -27.27 -23.63
C LEU A 1223 5.52 -26.39 -23.39
N ASN A 1224 5.75 -25.39 -24.25
CA ASN A 1224 6.83 -24.41 -24.09
C ASN A 1224 6.37 -23.16 -23.31
N GLU A 1225 5.08 -22.81 -23.38
CA GLU A 1225 4.48 -21.65 -22.72
C GLU A 1225 4.17 -21.93 -21.23
N SER A 1226 5.23 -22.17 -20.45
CA SER A 1226 5.21 -22.49 -19.00
C SER A 1226 4.72 -21.36 -18.07
N LYS A 1227 4.19 -20.26 -18.61
CA LYS A 1227 3.68 -19.10 -17.86
C LYS A 1227 2.49 -18.48 -18.60
N PRO A 1228 1.46 -17.97 -17.88
CA PRO A 1228 0.38 -17.21 -18.51
C PRO A 1228 0.95 -15.97 -19.20
N ILE A 1229 0.47 -15.69 -20.42
CA ILE A 1229 0.82 -14.48 -21.16
C ILE A 1229 0.04 -13.32 -20.52
N ASN A 1230 0.75 -12.30 -20.04
CA ASN A 1230 0.10 -11.08 -19.57
C ASN A 1230 -0.35 -10.25 -20.78
N ILE A 1231 -1.67 -10.05 -20.92
CA ILE A 1231 -2.29 -9.37 -22.06
C ILE A 1231 -2.55 -7.88 -21.78
N GLY A 1232 -2.65 -7.47 -20.51
CA GLY A 1232 -2.92 -6.08 -20.13
C GLY A 1232 -3.42 -5.92 -18.68
N PHE A 1233 -3.74 -4.69 -18.30
CA PHE A 1233 -4.19 -4.34 -16.95
C PHE A 1233 -5.49 -3.54 -17.00
N LEU A 1234 -6.50 -3.94 -16.22
CA LEU A 1234 -7.77 -3.22 -16.08
C LEU A 1234 -7.78 -2.40 -14.78
N LYS A 1235 -7.92 -1.08 -14.89
CA LYS A 1235 -7.94 -0.15 -13.74
C LYS A 1235 -9.38 0.20 -13.35
N ILE A 1236 -9.97 -0.58 -12.45
CA ILE A 1236 -11.33 -0.35 -11.94
C ILE A 1236 -11.35 0.87 -10.99
N PRO A 1237 -12.26 1.85 -11.16
CA PRO A 1237 -12.41 2.99 -10.24
C PRO A 1237 -12.82 2.57 -8.83
N LYS A 1238 -12.24 3.21 -7.80
CA LYS A 1238 -12.48 2.88 -6.39
C LYS A 1238 -13.94 3.10 -5.94
N SER A 1239 -14.69 3.92 -6.67
CA SER A 1239 -16.13 4.18 -6.47
C SER A 1239 -17.03 2.98 -6.76
N GLN A 1240 -16.57 1.98 -7.52
CA GLN A 1240 -17.34 0.76 -7.83
C GLN A 1240 -17.00 -0.44 -6.94
N LEU A 1241 -16.03 -0.32 -6.02
CA LEU A 1241 -15.67 -1.40 -5.10
C LEU A 1241 -16.58 -1.45 -3.87
N PRO A 1242 -17.03 -2.65 -3.43
CA PRO A 1242 -17.76 -2.80 -2.18
C PRO A 1242 -17.04 -2.17 -0.97
N PRO A 1243 -17.77 -1.67 0.05
CA PRO A 1243 -17.15 -1.02 1.21
C PRO A 1243 -16.11 -1.90 1.92
N THR A 1244 -16.38 -3.22 1.98
CA THR A 1244 -15.58 -4.26 2.62
C THR A 1244 -14.30 -4.63 1.87
N GLU A 1245 -14.31 -4.59 0.53
CA GLU A 1245 -13.16 -4.97 -0.28
C GLU A 1245 -12.16 -3.80 -0.45
N LYS A 1246 -10.89 -4.15 -0.62
CA LYS A 1246 -9.78 -3.22 -0.42
C LYS A 1246 -8.81 -3.28 -1.61
N PRO A 1247 -8.53 -2.16 -2.29
CA PRO A 1247 -7.84 -2.15 -3.59
C PRO A 1247 -6.49 -2.88 -3.55
N GLY A 1248 -6.16 -3.51 -4.68
CA GLY A 1248 -4.95 -4.28 -4.89
C GLY A 1248 -4.92 -4.87 -6.30
N ILE A 1249 -3.74 -5.32 -6.75
CA ILE A 1249 -3.60 -5.97 -8.05
C ILE A 1249 -4.08 -7.42 -7.92
N VAL A 1250 -5.16 -7.75 -8.62
CA VAL A 1250 -5.66 -9.13 -8.74
C VAL A 1250 -5.12 -9.69 -10.05
N ASN A 1251 -4.23 -10.68 -9.96
CA ASN A 1251 -3.77 -11.43 -11.13
C ASN A 1251 -4.90 -12.39 -11.57
N LEU A 1252 -5.73 -11.91 -12.49
CA LEU A 1252 -6.92 -12.63 -12.95
C LEU A 1252 -6.59 -13.50 -14.17
N GLU A 1253 -6.40 -14.79 -13.93
CA GLU A 1253 -6.23 -15.76 -15.03
C GLU A 1253 -7.59 -16.01 -15.71
N LEU A 1254 -7.74 -15.50 -16.94
CA LEU A 1254 -8.94 -15.62 -17.76
C LEU A 1254 -8.70 -16.53 -18.96
N ASP A 1255 -9.73 -17.28 -19.35
CA ASP A 1255 -9.80 -17.86 -20.69
C ASP A 1255 -10.13 -16.78 -21.74
N PHE A 1256 -9.90 -17.12 -23.01
CA PHE A 1256 -10.13 -16.20 -24.14
C PHE A 1256 -11.59 -15.77 -24.28
N GLN A 1257 -12.57 -16.62 -23.93
CA GLN A 1257 -13.99 -16.29 -24.08
C GLN A 1257 -14.45 -15.27 -23.04
N ASN A 1258 -14.00 -15.42 -21.79
CA ASN A 1258 -14.34 -14.48 -20.72
C ASN A 1258 -13.55 -13.17 -20.85
N LEU A 1259 -12.31 -13.21 -21.35
CA LEU A 1259 -11.60 -11.99 -21.78
C LEU A 1259 -12.34 -11.28 -22.92
N GLN A 1260 -12.79 -12.01 -23.95
CA GLN A 1260 -13.54 -11.42 -25.08
C GLN A 1260 -14.87 -10.80 -24.61
N LYS A 1261 -15.61 -11.46 -23.70
CA LYS A 1261 -16.82 -10.89 -23.09
C LYS A 1261 -16.50 -9.61 -22.33
N ILE A 1262 -15.47 -9.60 -21.48
CA ILE A 1262 -15.06 -8.41 -20.72
C ILE A 1262 -14.71 -7.26 -21.68
N LEU A 1263 -13.94 -7.52 -22.73
CA LEU A 1263 -13.63 -6.51 -23.76
C LEU A 1263 -14.86 -5.99 -24.49
N GLN A 1264 -15.86 -6.85 -24.79
CA GLN A 1264 -17.13 -6.42 -25.38
C GLN A 1264 -17.98 -5.59 -24.41
N THR A 1265 -17.98 -5.91 -23.11
CA THR A 1265 -18.69 -5.15 -22.05
C THR A 1265 -17.97 -3.85 -21.65
N LEU A 1266 -16.73 -3.64 -22.11
CA LEU A 1266 -15.96 -2.40 -21.93
C LEU A 1266 -15.91 -1.52 -23.19
N ALA A 1267 -16.53 -1.97 -24.29
CA ALA A 1267 -16.61 -1.27 -25.58
C ALA A 1267 -18.00 -0.64 -25.83
N TYR A 1268 -18.89 -0.70 -24.82
CA TYR A 1268 -20.20 -0.06 -24.71
C TYR A 1268 -20.27 0.70 -23.39
#